data_AF-A0A4E0QSB0-F1
#
_entry.id   AF-A0A4E0QSB0-F1
#
_cell.length_a   1.000
_cell.length_b   1.000
_cell.length_c   1.000
_cell.angle_alpha   90.00
_cell.angle_beta   90.00
_cell.angle_gamma   90.00
#
_symmetry.space_group_name_H-M   'P 1'
#
loop_
_entity.id
_entity.type
_entity.pdbx_description
1 polymer ?
#
loop_
_entity_poly.entity_id
_entity_poly.type
_entity_poly.pdbx_seq_one_letter_code
_entity_poly.pdbx_strand_id
1 'polypeptide(L)'
;MKYRISIINLIVLITLAQFSWASTDYTYDEANQLTGITYANGANTDFVYDNIGNRLIKTDMVTGGGQNSAPPATTSPNPATGSTGVATIINLSWAAVQDPEPGDSVIYQLYLGETQNPPLIYSGTQTNYSFDAANRLGSNTTYYWKIVTRDNHHAETTGPLWNFTTQSEPPVAQIEVDKTDGWAPYTIHLRDVSTAYDADDQIISRRWDLGGLRGIPVSAEEFNLTVREVGIYTITLTVTNKIGATDSTSIIVYGDADSDGDGLGNLRENELGTDPNNPDTDGDGLTDGEEVNQYGTDPLNQDTDNDELDDYTEINITGTDPLNPDTDGDGIPDGQDQFPAGFIQNDDFETGDFSRLLWRTRGDGTWTVTNNQAQSGTYAAEAPESLEDNQSAILEVSGYIAGTIQFAYKVSSETNDYLRFYIDGIQQDAWSGEVPWTASKYYHVTAGLHTFRWEYSKNSSLSEGADSAWIDHFIHIQHSLLEVTDNWDTVSLYSMDATPMVLAGIPTDRDTEQGVVRLENVTADSFDMHFQEWDYLDGIHEIESVPYLVLKQGRQIMPDGSILETGNLSLDGTGNWVPQSFSGAFDDTPKLFLTIQTFNDNQAVTARARNVTATGFEAALFEQESLMDGHATETVGYLAVYAPDDSNLSTYLQSLSMTHDWTQIGATGLKLEEEQSQDTEVTHSSETVDVLMLGGGVYAQDVTHTEPDTITLRRSTMATIHAIAEGGNWNEASTWVEGRVPAEDDVVEINGLVRLNVSSTIGGLVVTSGAILDNASRYYTLTINGDFVNNGTIQNQDNSTSSAYRFYINVSGNITNNGVWRNYQLALIGTDARAIEGSAAIDATYVKIADNLEIANSVEFSGFIFFDNTTLTINSPNIISGGATGTGIVNGTGLLRLTGDIQSSSNLSGNIPELQITGTDQNISGSLTFSDIRILGTRQNISGTLTANTVTIGGSETQRITNQTVINGSLVVAEDTILDNASRYYTLTINGDLVNNGTIQNRDNSTSSSYRFYINVSGNITNNGVWRNYQLALIGTDARAIEGSAAIDATYVKIADNLEIANSVEFSGFIFFDNTTLTINSPNIISGGATGTGIVNGTGLLRLTGDIQSSSNLSGNIPELQITGTDQNISGSLTFSDIRILGTRQNISGTLTANTVTIGGSETQRITNQTVINGSLVVAEDTILDNASRYYTLTINGDLVNNGTIQNRDNSTSSSYRFYINVSGNITNNGVWRNYQLALIGT
;
A
#
# COMPACT_ATOMS: atom_id res chain seq x y z
N MET A 1 -0.90 -4.83 -35.32
CA MET A 1 -0.76 -3.72 -36.31
C MET A 1 0.33 -2.80 -35.76
N LYS A 2 1.34 -2.29 -36.50
CA LYS A 2 1.56 -2.09 -37.95
C LYS A 2 3.05 -2.28 -38.33
N TYR A 3 3.32 -2.36 -39.64
CA TYR A 3 4.65 -2.46 -40.28
C TYR A 3 5.43 -1.13 -40.37
N ARG A 4 6.77 -1.26 -40.32
CA ARG A 4 7.90 -0.53 -41.00
C ARG A 4 7.72 0.87 -41.64
N ILE A 5 8.70 1.75 -41.39
CA ILE A 5 9.33 2.80 -42.29
C ILE A 5 10.47 3.53 -41.50
N SER A 6 11.62 4.04 -42.02
CA SER A 6 12.46 3.74 -43.22
C SER A 6 13.80 4.54 -43.25
N ILE A 7 14.84 4.03 -43.96
CA ILE A 7 15.87 4.76 -44.80
C ILE A 7 17.20 5.35 -44.20
N ILE A 8 18.33 4.71 -44.64
CA ILE A 8 19.63 5.20 -45.21
C ILE A 8 20.69 6.04 -44.42
N ASN A 9 21.94 5.53 -44.45
CA ASN A 9 23.22 6.23 -44.78
C ASN A 9 24.33 5.18 -45.14
N LEU A 10 25.62 5.52 -45.37
CA LEU A 10 26.23 6.05 -46.61
C LEU A 10 27.77 5.76 -46.65
N ILE A 11 28.51 6.14 -47.73
CA ILE A 11 30.00 6.32 -47.84
C ILE A 11 30.86 5.00 -47.90
N VAL A 12 31.93 4.78 -48.72
CA VAL A 12 32.56 5.44 -49.91
C VAL A 12 33.44 4.45 -50.76
N LEU A 13 34.11 4.96 -51.81
CA LEU A 13 35.01 4.39 -52.85
C LEU A 13 36.42 3.92 -52.36
N ILE A 14 37.26 3.19 -53.14
CA ILE A 14 38.16 3.72 -54.22
C ILE A 14 38.66 2.67 -55.27
N THR A 15 38.36 3.00 -56.54
CA THR A 15 39.02 2.77 -57.87
C THR A 15 39.61 1.43 -58.34
N LEU A 16 39.19 1.09 -59.57
CA LEU A 16 39.82 0.16 -60.54
C LEU A 16 41.10 0.72 -61.19
N ALA A 17 42.03 -0.18 -61.53
CA ALA A 17 42.97 -0.02 -62.66
C ALA A 17 43.14 -1.37 -63.38
N GLN A 18 43.14 -1.37 -64.72
CA GLN A 18 43.19 -2.60 -65.52
C GLN A 18 44.62 -3.09 -65.80
N PHE A 19 44.82 -4.41 -65.72
CA PHE A 19 45.79 -5.13 -66.56
C PHE A 19 45.22 -6.49 -66.97
N SER A 20 45.47 -6.90 -68.21
CA SER A 20 44.76 -8.00 -68.89
C SER A 20 45.26 -9.39 -68.53
N TRP A 21 44.34 -10.28 -68.15
CA TRP A 21 44.52 -11.74 -68.14
C TRP A 21 43.28 -12.41 -68.75
N ALA A 22 43.45 -13.61 -69.31
CA ALA A 22 42.45 -14.24 -70.19
C ALA A 22 41.09 -14.46 -69.50
N SER A 23 40.00 -14.12 -70.21
CA SER A 23 38.64 -14.22 -69.68
C SER A 23 38.22 -15.67 -69.45
N THR A 24 37.55 -15.87 -68.32
CA THR A 24 36.83 -17.09 -67.95
C THR A 24 35.38 -16.65 -67.82
N ASP A 25 34.48 -17.26 -68.58
CA ASP A 25 33.08 -16.82 -68.65
C ASP A 25 32.20 -17.65 -67.71
N TYR A 26 31.27 -16.97 -67.03
CA TYR A 26 30.43 -17.52 -65.96
C TYR A 26 28.94 -17.39 -66.33
N THR A 27 28.13 -18.38 -65.97
CA THR A 27 26.67 -18.41 -66.17
C THR A 27 25.94 -18.74 -64.87
N TYR A 28 24.73 -18.18 -64.69
CA TYR A 28 23.95 -18.25 -63.44
C TYR A 28 22.46 -18.52 -63.74
N ASP A 29 21.70 -18.96 -62.74
CA ASP A 29 20.24 -19.17 -62.81
C ASP A 29 19.40 -18.00 -62.26
N GLU A 30 18.08 -18.16 -62.26
CA GLU A 30 17.11 -17.14 -61.80
C GLU A 30 17.17 -16.87 -60.27
N ALA A 31 17.83 -17.75 -59.50
CA ALA A 31 18.14 -17.56 -58.08
C ALA A 31 19.54 -16.94 -57.87
N ASN A 32 20.22 -16.50 -58.94
CA ASN A 32 21.60 -16.00 -58.97
C ASN A 32 22.66 -17.02 -58.51
N GLN A 33 22.40 -18.32 -58.64
CA GLN A 33 23.38 -19.38 -58.35
C GLN A 33 24.19 -19.76 -59.61
N LEU A 34 25.47 -20.12 -59.47
CA LEU A 34 26.43 -20.27 -60.58
C LEU A 34 26.29 -21.63 -61.26
N THR A 35 25.80 -21.66 -62.51
CA THR A 35 25.48 -22.86 -63.28
C THR A 35 26.55 -23.30 -64.30
N GLY A 36 27.56 -22.48 -64.60
CA GLY A 36 28.61 -22.90 -65.54
C GLY A 36 29.84 -21.99 -65.59
N ILE A 37 31.01 -22.58 -65.84
CA ILE A 37 32.29 -21.90 -66.09
C ILE A 37 32.91 -22.41 -67.40
N THR A 38 33.26 -21.49 -68.31
CA THR A 38 34.05 -21.74 -69.52
C THR A 38 35.46 -21.18 -69.36
N TYR A 39 36.47 -22.04 -69.31
CA TYR A 39 37.88 -21.63 -69.20
C TYR A 39 38.52 -21.37 -70.56
N ALA A 40 39.50 -20.47 -70.61
CA ALA A 40 40.16 -20.02 -71.85
C ALA A 40 40.90 -21.11 -72.67
N ASN A 41 41.02 -22.34 -72.14
CA ASN A 41 41.55 -23.51 -72.86
C ASN A 41 40.44 -24.37 -73.52
N GLY A 42 39.18 -23.96 -73.46
CA GLY A 42 38.03 -24.66 -74.04
C GLY A 42 37.43 -25.75 -73.15
N ALA A 43 37.83 -25.85 -71.88
CA ALA A 43 37.18 -26.73 -70.92
C ALA A 43 35.95 -26.03 -70.30
N ASN A 44 34.78 -26.67 -70.39
CA ASN A 44 33.56 -26.25 -69.72
C ASN A 44 33.33 -27.10 -68.47
N THR A 45 32.89 -26.45 -67.39
CA THR A 45 32.48 -27.09 -66.14
C THR A 45 31.10 -26.56 -65.78
N ASP A 46 30.09 -27.43 -65.86
CA ASP A 46 28.70 -27.06 -65.57
C ASP A 46 28.35 -27.48 -64.13
N PHE A 47 27.49 -26.70 -63.49
CA PHE A 47 27.10 -26.85 -62.10
C PHE A 47 25.58 -26.99 -61.99
N VAL A 48 25.13 -27.90 -61.11
CA VAL A 48 23.71 -28.10 -60.80
C VAL A 48 23.57 -28.11 -59.28
N TYR A 49 22.51 -27.50 -58.77
CA TYR A 49 22.24 -27.41 -57.34
C TYR A 49 21.16 -28.39 -56.90
N ASP A 50 21.22 -28.87 -55.66
CA ASP A 50 20.14 -29.66 -55.05
C ASP A 50 19.02 -28.76 -54.50
N ASN A 51 17.91 -29.38 -54.07
CA ASN A 51 16.72 -28.67 -53.59
C ASN A 51 16.94 -27.90 -52.26
N ILE A 52 18.14 -27.95 -51.66
CA ILE A 52 18.53 -27.24 -50.43
C ILE A 52 19.67 -26.24 -50.72
N GLY A 53 20.13 -26.13 -51.97
CA GLY A 53 21.10 -25.13 -52.44
C GLY A 53 22.57 -25.59 -52.48
N ASN A 54 22.87 -26.87 -52.36
CA ASN A 54 24.25 -27.38 -52.43
C ASN A 54 24.71 -27.63 -53.88
N ARG A 55 25.97 -27.30 -54.21
CA ARG A 55 26.50 -27.29 -55.59
C ARG A 55 27.18 -28.60 -55.99
N LEU A 56 26.75 -29.20 -57.10
CA LEU A 56 27.32 -30.40 -57.75
C LEU A 56 27.89 -30.05 -59.14
N ILE A 57 28.84 -30.85 -59.67
CA ILE A 57 29.60 -30.57 -60.92
C ILE A 57 29.38 -31.67 -61.97
N LYS A 58 29.29 -31.28 -63.26
CA LYS A 58 29.32 -32.16 -64.44
C LYS A 58 30.34 -31.65 -65.49
N THR A 59 30.95 -32.54 -66.28
CA THR A 59 32.00 -32.22 -67.28
C THR A 59 31.98 -33.26 -68.43
N ASP A 60 32.16 -32.85 -69.70
CA ASP A 60 31.71 -33.63 -70.90
C ASP A 60 32.76 -33.81 -72.07
N MET A 61 32.52 -34.83 -72.92
CA MET A 61 32.99 -35.10 -74.33
C MET A 61 34.47 -35.53 -74.60
N VAL A 62 34.89 -36.22 -75.70
CA VAL A 62 34.66 -36.01 -77.17
C VAL A 62 34.88 -37.27 -78.08
N THR A 63 33.98 -37.42 -79.08
CA THR A 63 33.94 -38.12 -80.42
C THR A 63 34.92 -39.23 -80.91
N GLY A 64 34.36 -40.19 -81.68
CA GLY A 64 35.09 -41.06 -82.64
C GLY A 64 34.30 -42.23 -83.26
N GLY A 65 33.44 -41.99 -84.26
CA GLY A 65 32.38 -42.96 -84.65
C GLY A 65 32.76 -44.21 -85.47
N GLY A 66 32.18 -45.35 -85.06
CA GLY A 66 31.79 -46.49 -85.91
C GLY A 66 30.25 -46.60 -86.00
N GLN A 67 29.69 -47.63 -86.66
CA GLN A 67 28.26 -47.93 -86.46
C GLN A 67 28.06 -48.54 -85.07
N ASN A 68 27.04 -48.06 -84.36
CA ASN A 68 26.72 -48.39 -82.98
C ASN A 68 25.22 -48.73 -82.86
N SER A 69 24.89 -49.75 -82.08
CA SER A 69 23.54 -50.26 -81.86
C SER A 69 23.11 -49.99 -80.41
N ALA A 70 21.92 -49.42 -80.20
CA ALA A 70 21.48 -49.09 -78.84
C ALA A 70 21.42 -50.33 -77.92
N PRO A 71 21.84 -50.21 -76.63
CA PRO A 71 21.78 -51.31 -75.68
C PRO A 71 20.34 -51.76 -75.41
N PRO A 72 20.09 -53.04 -75.04
CA PRO A 72 18.74 -53.55 -74.82
C PRO A 72 17.98 -52.86 -73.67
N ALA A 73 16.65 -52.98 -73.68
CA ALA A 73 15.81 -52.56 -72.56
C ALA A 73 16.03 -53.43 -71.31
N THR A 74 15.97 -52.82 -70.12
CA THR A 74 16.05 -53.53 -68.84
C THR A 74 14.78 -54.32 -68.52
N THR A 75 14.91 -55.35 -67.68
CA THR A 75 13.79 -56.17 -67.20
C THR A 75 13.92 -56.44 -65.69
N SER A 76 12.98 -57.20 -65.12
CA SER A 76 13.02 -57.68 -63.73
C SER A 76 13.09 -56.58 -62.66
N PRO A 77 12.04 -55.74 -62.52
CA PRO A 77 11.99 -54.71 -61.50
C PRO A 77 11.83 -55.27 -60.09
N ASN A 78 12.52 -54.66 -59.13
CA ASN A 78 12.19 -54.69 -57.71
C ASN A 78 11.97 -53.24 -57.21
N PRO A 79 10.86 -52.91 -56.53
CA PRO A 79 9.70 -53.78 -56.28
C PRO A 79 9.00 -54.18 -57.58
N ALA A 80 8.38 -55.35 -57.57
CA ALA A 80 7.64 -55.85 -58.72
C ALA A 80 6.43 -54.95 -59.03
N THR A 81 6.04 -54.85 -60.30
CA THR A 81 4.96 -53.93 -60.67
C THR A 81 3.64 -54.32 -60.00
N GLY A 82 2.99 -53.36 -59.33
CA GLY A 82 1.76 -53.55 -58.55
C GLY A 82 1.95 -53.96 -57.09
N SER A 83 3.18 -53.96 -56.54
CA SER A 83 3.40 -54.21 -55.10
C SER A 83 2.77 -53.13 -54.21
N THR A 84 2.17 -53.53 -53.09
CA THR A 84 1.58 -52.63 -52.07
C THR A 84 2.18 -52.88 -50.69
N GLY A 85 2.11 -51.90 -49.78
CA GLY A 85 2.72 -52.00 -48.45
C GLY A 85 4.25 -51.95 -48.47
N VAL A 86 4.81 -51.27 -49.46
CA VAL A 86 6.26 -51.11 -49.62
C VAL A 86 6.78 -50.10 -48.59
N ALA A 87 7.92 -50.38 -47.96
CA ALA A 87 8.56 -49.40 -47.08
C ALA A 87 8.95 -48.14 -47.87
N THR A 88 8.83 -46.97 -47.27
CA THR A 88 9.27 -45.67 -47.84
C THR A 88 10.79 -45.59 -48.06
N ILE A 89 11.54 -46.54 -47.50
CA ILE A 89 12.98 -46.74 -47.65
C ILE A 89 13.20 -48.02 -48.48
N ILE A 90 13.33 -47.89 -49.80
CA ILE A 90 13.53 -49.03 -50.71
C ILE A 90 14.56 -48.75 -51.82
N ASN A 91 15.38 -49.76 -52.12
CA ASN A 91 16.24 -49.80 -53.31
C ASN A 91 15.46 -50.31 -54.53
N LEU A 92 15.22 -49.42 -55.50
CA LEU A 92 14.71 -49.77 -56.83
C LEU A 92 15.80 -50.48 -57.62
N SER A 93 15.60 -51.71 -58.09
CA SER A 93 16.63 -52.44 -58.87
C SER A 93 16.08 -53.15 -60.10
N TRP A 94 16.95 -53.35 -61.09
CA TRP A 94 16.62 -53.90 -62.40
C TRP A 94 17.74 -54.82 -62.91
N ALA A 95 17.44 -55.64 -63.91
CA ALA A 95 18.43 -56.51 -64.52
C ALA A 95 19.45 -55.73 -65.36
N ALA A 96 20.72 -56.11 -65.21
CA ALA A 96 21.83 -55.68 -66.04
C ALA A 96 21.59 -55.99 -67.54
N VAL A 97 21.99 -55.06 -68.40
CA VAL A 97 22.19 -55.31 -69.83
C VAL A 97 23.64 -55.01 -70.23
N GLN A 98 24.09 -55.65 -71.31
CA GLN A 98 25.35 -55.36 -71.97
C GLN A 98 25.07 -54.76 -73.34
N ASP A 99 26.00 -53.92 -73.80
CA ASP A 99 25.94 -53.33 -75.12
C ASP A 99 26.22 -54.39 -76.22
N PRO A 100 25.54 -54.34 -77.38
CA PRO A 100 25.85 -55.23 -78.50
C PRO A 100 27.27 -55.05 -79.06
N GLU A 101 27.85 -53.86 -78.96
CA GLU A 101 29.20 -53.54 -79.45
C GLU A 101 30.28 -53.72 -78.34
N PRO A 102 31.23 -54.68 -78.48
CA PRO A 102 32.20 -54.97 -77.41
C PRO A 102 33.20 -53.83 -77.17
N GLY A 103 32.99 -53.09 -76.08
CA GLY A 103 33.81 -51.96 -75.66
C GLY A 103 32.98 -50.77 -75.20
N ASP A 104 31.72 -50.71 -75.62
CA ASP A 104 30.81 -49.63 -75.26
C ASP A 104 30.14 -49.86 -73.89
N SER A 105 29.85 -48.77 -73.21
CA SER A 105 29.45 -48.69 -71.81
C SER A 105 28.01 -48.23 -71.67
N VAL A 106 27.18 -49.06 -71.04
CA VAL A 106 25.77 -48.75 -70.82
C VAL A 106 25.57 -47.80 -69.63
N ILE A 107 25.03 -46.63 -69.92
CA ILE A 107 24.47 -45.64 -69.00
C ILE A 107 22.99 -46.00 -68.76
N TYR A 108 22.55 -45.93 -67.50
CA TYR A 108 21.16 -46.13 -67.10
C TYR A 108 20.55 -44.81 -66.65
N GLN A 109 19.37 -44.50 -67.18
CA GLN A 109 18.56 -43.34 -66.84
C GLN A 109 17.27 -43.79 -66.13
N LEU A 110 17.17 -43.52 -64.84
CA LEU A 110 16.00 -43.87 -64.01
C LEU A 110 15.05 -42.69 -63.92
N TYR A 111 13.78 -42.95 -64.25
CA TYR A 111 12.66 -42.03 -64.08
C TYR A 111 11.74 -42.56 -62.97
N LEU A 112 11.32 -41.71 -62.02
CA LEU A 112 10.45 -42.05 -60.89
C LEU A 112 9.53 -40.87 -60.54
N GLY A 113 8.25 -41.12 -60.28
CA GLY A 113 7.31 -40.12 -59.77
C GLY A 113 5.86 -40.64 -59.67
N GLU A 114 4.95 -39.82 -59.17
CA GLU A 114 3.57 -40.22 -58.81
C GLU A 114 2.60 -40.31 -60.00
N THR A 115 3.10 -40.10 -61.23
CA THR A 115 2.29 -40.14 -62.46
C THR A 115 2.90 -41.07 -63.50
N GLN A 116 2.07 -41.55 -64.44
CA GLN A 116 2.49 -42.48 -65.50
C GLN A 116 3.55 -41.92 -66.47
N ASN A 117 3.85 -40.62 -66.43
CA ASN A 117 5.00 -40.04 -67.13
C ASN A 117 6.01 -39.49 -66.10
N PRO A 118 6.75 -40.36 -65.40
CA PRO A 118 7.62 -39.95 -64.32
C PRO A 118 8.82 -39.10 -64.82
N PRO A 119 9.32 -38.13 -64.03
CA PRO A 119 10.51 -37.34 -64.33
C PRO A 119 11.80 -38.15 -64.18
N LEU A 120 12.88 -37.73 -64.86
CA LEU A 120 14.22 -38.30 -64.71
C LEU A 120 14.79 -37.93 -63.34
N ILE A 121 15.21 -38.92 -62.54
CA ILE A 121 15.80 -38.70 -61.21
C ILE A 121 17.26 -39.13 -61.10
N TYR A 122 17.77 -39.94 -62.04
CA TYR A 122 19.16 -40.39 -62.06
C TYR A 122 19.63 -40.77 -63.47
N SER A 123 20.91 -40.54 -63.78
CA SER A 123 21.55 -40.90 -65.06
C SER A 123 23.02 -41.23 -64.83
N GLY A 124 23.46 -42.48 -65.06
CA GLY A 124 24.87 -42.86 -64.90
C GLY A 124 25.22 -44.32 -65.23
N THR A 125 26.52 -44.61 -65.33
CA THR A 125 27.07 -45.97 -65.53
C THR A 125 27.10 -46.75 -64.21
N GLN A 126 25.93 -47.24 -63.78
CA GLN A 126 25.81 -47.94 -62.50
C GLN A 126 26.36 -49.37 -62.56
N THR A 127 27.23 -49.74 -61.60
CA THR A 127 27.83 -51.09 -61.51
C THR A 127 26.95 -52.14 -60.82
N ASN A 128 25.95 -51.71 -60.03
CA ASN A 128 25.15 -52.59 -59.17
C ASN A 128 23.64 -52.67 -59.55
N TYR A 129 23.20 -51.94 -60.59
CA TYR A 129 21.83 -51.98 -61.14
C TYR A 129 20.71 -51.74 -60.11
N SER A 130 20.97 -50.87 -59.12
CA SER A 130 20.07 -50.54 -58.02
C SER A 130 20.23 -49.09 -57.58
N PHE A 131 19.13 -48.40 -57.34
CA PHE A 131 19.05 -47.01 -56.89
C PHE A 131 18.28 -46.90 -55.58
N ASP A 132 18.85 -46.22 -54.59
CA ASP A 132 18.21 -45.96 -53.31
C ASP A 132 17.18 -44.83 -53.44
N ALA A 133 15.91 -45.14 -53.24
CA ALA A 133 14.81 -44.18 -53.25
C ALA A 133 14.45 -43.65 -51.84
N ALA A 134 15.28 -43.92 -50.82
CA ALA A 134 15.13 -43.34 -49.49
C ALA A 134 14.92 -41.81 -49.55
N ASN A 135 14.02 -41.33 -48.69
CA ASN A 135 13.63 -39.92 -48.58
C ASN A 135 13.03 -39.30 -49.87
N ARG A 136 12.60 -40.11 -50.85
CA ARG A 136 11.92 -39.65 -52.08
C ARG A 136 10.50 -40.19 -52.24
N LEU A 137 9.99 -40.92 -51.25
CA LEU A 137 8.69 -41.60 -51.28
C LEU A 137 7.87 -41.21 -50.04
N GLY A 138 6.65 -40.71 -50.25
CA GLY A 138 5.67 -40.53 -49.17
C GLY A 138 5.04 -41.85 -48.74
N SER A 139 4.42 -41.88 -47.56
CA SER A 139 3.57 -42.98 -47.08
C SER A 139 2.28 -43.10 -47.90
N ASN A 140 1.70 -44.31 -47.95
CA ASN A 140 0.45 -44.67 -48.64
C ASN A 140 0.30 -44.17 -50.10
N THR A 141 1.42 -43.91 -50.79
CA THR A 141 1.45 -43.22 -52.09
C THR A 141 1.90 -44.16 -53.21
N THR A 142 1.29 -44.05 -54.40
CA THR A 142 1.59 -44.92 -55.55
C THR A 142 2.55 -44.25 -56.52
N TYR A 143 3.73 -44.85 -56.70
CA TYR A 143 4.79 -44.37 -57.57
C TYR A 143 4.92 -45.19 -58.85
N TYR A 144 5.25 -44.53 -59.96
CA TYR A 144 5.54 -45.10 -61.27
C TYR A 144 7.00 -44.85 -61.65
N TRP A 145 7.67 -45.82 -62.27
CA TRP A 145 9.07 -45.71 -62.65
C TRP A 145 9.45 -46.52 -63.88
N LYS A 146 10.53 -46.12 -64.56
CA LYS A 146 11.09 -46.81 -65.73
C LYS A 146 12.59 -46.54 -65.86
N ILE A 147 13.30 -47.40 -66.60
CA ILE A 147 14.70 -47.21 -66.95
C ILE A 147 14.84 -47.03 -68.47
N VAL A 148 15.67 -46.08 -68.89
CA VAL A 148 16.16 -45.95 -70.27
C VAL A 148 17.64 -46.33 -70.27
N THR A 149 18.06 -47.19 -71.19
CA THR A 149 19.46 -47.60 -71.38
C THR A 149 20.06 -46.83 -72.54
N ARG A 150 21.33 -46.42 -72.40
CA ARG A 150 22.04 -45.59 -73.37
C ARG A 150 23.50 -46.01 -73.48
N ASP A 151 24.10 -45.95 -74.67
CA ASP A 151 25.55 -46.15 -74.86
C ASP A 151 26.36 -44.83 -74.86
N ASN A 152 27.68 -44.92 -74.80
CA ASN A 152 28.62 -43.79 -74.93
C ASN A 152 28.63 -43.15 -76.35
N HIS A 153 27.99 -43.77 -77.34
CA HIS A 153 27.78 -43.22 -78.68
C HIS A 153 26.40 -42.54 -78.84
N HIS A 154 25.64 -42.45 -77.75
CA HIS A 154 24.37 -41.76 -77.58
C HIS A 154 23.10 -42.44 -78.11
N ALA A 155 23.12 -43.71 -78.53
CA ALA A 155 21.88 -44.42 -78.88
C ALA A 155 21.17 -44.98 -77.63
N GLU A 156 19.83 -45.04 -77.66
CA GLU A 156 18.99 -45.26 -76.47
C GLU A 156 17.87 -46.29 -76.71
N THR A 157 17.54 -47.06 -75.66
CA THR A 157 16.34 -47.91 -75.60
C THR A 157 15.54 -47.65 -74.31
N THR A 158 14.25 -47.38 -74.43
CA THR A 158 13.34 -47.21 -73.27
C THR A 158 12.79 -48.55 -72.79
N GLY A 159 12.93 -48.84 -71.49
CA GLY A 159 12.32 -49.99 -70.82
C GLY A 159 10.85 -49.79 -70.41
N PRO A 160 10.20 -50.83 -69.87
CA PRO A 160 8.79 -50.78 -69.49
C PRO A 160 8.54 -49.84 -68.30
N LEU A 161 7.28 -49.38 -68.15
CA LEU A 161 6.82 -48.63 -66.98
C LEU A 161 6.31 -49.60 -65.90
N TRP A 162 6.79 -49.41 -64.67
CA TRP A 162 6.49 -50.19 -63.47
C TRP A 162 5.88 -49.31 -62.38
N ASN A 163 5.22 -49.89 -61.36
CA ASN A 163 4.61 -49.13 -60.26
C ASN A 163 4.55 -49.90 -58.92
N PHE A 164 4.40 -49.19 -57.79
CA PHE A 164 4.19 -49.75 -56.45
C PHE A 164 3.57 -48.72 -55.48
N THR A 165 3.05 -49.16 -54.32
CA THR A 165 2.41 -48.32 -53.28
C THR A 165 3.03 -48.55 -51.89
N THR A 166 3.24 -47.49 -51.11
CA THR A 166 3.93 -47.51 -49.80
C THR A 166 3.03 -47.78 -48.57
N GLN A 167 3.61 -47.93 -47.37
CA GLN A 167 2.93 -48.18 -46.07
C GLN A 167 2.41 -46.90 -45.35
N SER A 168 1.72 -47.05 -44.20
CA SER A 168 1.12 -45.99 -43.36
C SER A 168 1.55 -46.16 -41.88
N GLU A 169 1.46 -45.09 -41.06
CA GLU A 169 2.07 -44.96 -39.71
C GLU A 169 1.01 -44.67 -38.60
N PRO A 170 1.28 -44.96 -37.31
CA PRO A 170 0.36 -44.74 -36.18
C PRO A 170 0.39 -43.32 -35.55
N PRO A 171 -0.60 -42.96 -34.70
CA PRO A 171 -0.56 -41.74 -33.87
C PRO A 171 0.42 -41.90 -32.68
N VAL A 172 0.71 -40.82 -31.94
CA VAL A 172 1.60 -40.81 -30.77
C VAL A 172 0.86 -40.39 -29.50
N ALA A 173 0.95 -41.20 -28.44
CA ALA A 173 0.27 -41.03 -27.16
C ALA A 173 1.08 -40.17 -26.17
N GLN A 174 0.48 -39.14 -25.58
CA GLN A 174 1.13 -38.27 -24.59
C GLN A 174 0.19 -37.86 -23.45
N ILE A 175 0.69 -37.87 -22.21
CA ILE A 175 0.01 -37.43 -20.98
C ILE A 175 0.75 -36.23 -20.41
N GLU A 176 0.01 -35.24 -19.93
CA GLU A 176 0.47 -34.12 -19.09
C GLU A 176 -0.16 -34.29 -17.69
N VAL A 177 0.61 -34.01 -16.63
CA VAL A 177 0.20 -34.12 -15.22
C VAL A 177 0.79 -32.97 -14.41
N ASP A 178 0.05 -32.44 -13.44
CA ASP A 178 0.48 -31.34 -12.56
C ASP A 178 1.55 -31.75 -11.54
N LYS A 179 1.41 -32.93 -10.92
CA LYS A 179 2.40 -33.53 -10.03
C LYS A 179 2.31 -35.06 -9.98
N THR A 180 3.44 -35.71 -9.71
CA THR A 180 3.56 -37.18 -9.68
C THR A 180 3.51 -37.77 -8.27
N ASP A 181 3.47 -36.95 -7.25
CA ASP A 181 3.78 -37.28 -5.86
C ASP A 181 2.99 -36.39 -4.89
N GLY A 182 2.88 -36.85 -3.65
CA GLY A 182 2.27 -36.11 -2.55
C GLY A 182 1.74 -36.99 -1.42
N TRP A 183 1.53 -36.38 -0.26
CA TRP A 183 0.98 -37.07 0.92
C TRP A 183 -0.47 -37.49 0.68
N ALA A 184 -0.78 -38.77 0.90
CA ALA A 184 -2.14 -39.27 0.68
C ALA A 184 -3.09 -38.86 1.83
N PRO A 185 -4.24 -38.21 1.57
CA PRO A 185 -4.90 -38.04 0.28
C PRO A 185 -4.62 -36.70 -0.42
N TYR A 186 -4.17 -36.74 -1.68
CA TYR A 186 -4.00 -35.56 -2.53
C TYR A 186 -4.66 -35.75 -3.91
N THR A 187 -4.81 -34.67 -4.66
CA THR A 187 -5.41 -34.69 -6.02
C THR A 187 -4.36 -34.26 -7.05
N ILE A 188 -4.42 -34.91 -8.22
CA ILE A 188 -3.65 -34.60 -9.43
C ILE A 188 -4.60 -34.27 -10.58
N HIS A 189 -4.12 -33.51 -11.54
CA HIS A 189 -4.79 -33.13 -12.77
C HIS A 189 -4.13 -33.84 -13.97
N LEU A 190 -4.92 -34.53 -14.80
CA LEU A 190 -4.43 -35.36 -15.90
C LEU A 190 -5.01 -34.91 -17.24
N ARG A 191 -4.16 -34.79 -18.26
CA ARG A 191 -4.54 -34.28 -19.59
C ARG A 191 -3.91 -35.08 -20.73
N ASP A 192 -4.68 -35.30 -21.79
CA ASP A 192 -4.26 -35.94 -23.05
C ASP A 192 -3.76 -34.88 -24.04
N VAL A 193 -2.49 -34.99 -24.44
CA VAL A 193 -1.85 -34.10 -25.43
C VAL A 193 -1.32 -34.87 -26.65
N SER A 194 -1.91 -36.03 -26.93
CA SER A 194 -1.54 -36.95 -28.03
C SER A 194 -1.68 -36.33 -29.42
N THR A 195 -0.81 -36.74 -30.36
CA THR A 195 -0.73 -36.16 -31.71
C THR A 195 -0.94 -37.19 -32.84
N ALA A 196 -1.40 -36.71 -34.00
CA ALA A 196 -1.52 -37.49 -35.23
C ALA A 196 -0.86 -36.72 -36.40
N TYR A 197 -0.23 -37.43 -37.32
CA TYR A 197 0.76 -36.86 -38.24
C TYR A 197 0.29 -36.63 -39.69
N ASP A 198 -0.92 -37.06 -40.08
CA ASP A 198 -1.43 -36.84 -41.43
C ASP A 198 -2.78 -36.08 -41.47
N ALA A 199 -3.13 -35.56 -42.65
CA ALA A 199 -4.27 -34.66 -42.83
C ALA A 199 -5.64 -35.37 -42.94
N ASP A 200 -5.67 -36.70 -43.01
CA ASP A 200 -6.86 -37.54 -43.13
C ASP A 200 -7.09 -38.46 -41.89
N ASP A 201 -6.10 -38.56 -41.00
CA ASP A 201 -6.07 -39.46 -39.85
C ASP A 201 -6.28 -38.74 -38.50
N GLN A 202 -7.51 -38.85 -37.98
CA GLN A 202 -7.88 -38.34 -36.66
C GLN A 202 -7.77 -39.45 -35.59
N ILE A 203 -7.40 -39.07 -34.36
CA ILE A 203 -7.59 -39.93 -33.18
C ILE A 203 -9.10 -40.11 -32.98
N ILE A 204 -9.59 -41.35 -33.05
CA ILE A 204 -11.01 -41.70 -32.93
C ILE A 204 -11.37 -42.37 -31.60
N SER A 205 -10.39 -42.82 -30.82
CA SER A 205 -10.61 -43.43 -29.52
C SER A 205 -9.45 -43.17 -28.58
N ARG A 206 -9.79 -42.99 -27.30
CA ARG A 206 -8.90 -42.87 -26.15
C ARG A 206 -9.32 -43.90 -25.11
N ARG A 207 -8.39 -44.40 -24.31
CA ARG A 207 -8.66 -45.29 -23.19
C ARG A 207 -7.66 -45.06 -22.07
N TRP A 208 -8.17 -44.61 -20.93
CA TRP A 208 -7.40 -44.50 -19.69
C TRP A 208 -7.50 -45.79 -18.84
N ASP A 209 -6.38 -46.20 -18.25
CA ASP A 209 -6.30 -47.17 -17.15
C ASP A 209 -5.68 -46.45 -15.94
N LEU A 210 -6.35 -46.47 -14.79
CA LEU A 210 -6.04 -45.60 -13.64
C LEU A 210 -5.28 -46.31 -12.51
N GLY A 211 -4.68 -47.48 -12.79
CA GLY A 211 -3.85 -48.19 -11.80
C GLY A 211 -4.57 -48.67 -10.53
N GLY A 212 -5.92 -48.65 -10.52
CA GLY A 212 -6.76 -48.95 -9.35
C GLY A 212 -7.39 -47.73 -8.67
N LEU A 213 -6.96 -46.51 -9.01
CA LEU A 213 -7.55 -45.27 -8.52
C LEU A 213 -8.98 -45.06 -9.07
N ARG A 214 -9.81 -44.28 -8.35
CA ARG A 214 -11.22 -44.05 -8.70
C ARG A 214 -11.43 -42.64 -9.28
N GLY A 215 -11.84 -42.56 -10.55
CA GLY A 215 -12.10 -41.31 -11.28
C GLY A 215 -13.17 -41.43 -12.38
N ILE A 216 -13.45 -40.31 -13.05
CA ILE A 216 -14.44 -40.15 -14.14
C ILE A 216 -13.90 -40.75 -15.47
N PRO A 217 -14.73 -41.22 -16.42
CA PRO A 217 -14.38 -42.42 -17.20
C PRO A 217 -13.64 -42.19 -18.52
N VAL A 218 -12.61 -43.03 -18.75
CA VAL A 218 -12.02 -43.62 -19.98
C VAL A 218 -11.88 -42.86 -21.30
N SER A 219 -12.57 -41.76 -21.58
CA SER A 219 -12.50 -41.03 -22.86
C SER A 219 -12.44 -39.51 -22.73
N ALA A 220 -12.20 -38.99 -21.52
CA ALA A 220 -11.95 -37.57 -21.29
C ALA A 220 -10.59 -37.14 -21.86
N GLU A 221 -10.50 -35.91 -22.34
CA GLU A 221 -9.24 -35.25 -22.72
C GLU A 221 -8.53 -34.65 -21.49
N GLU A 222 -9.25 -34.42 -20.40
CA GLU A 222 -8.73 -33.81 -19.17
C GLU A 222 -9.62 -34.16 -17.95
N PHE A 223 -9.05 -34.46 -16.78
CA PHE A 223 -9.78 -34.71 -15.52
C PHE A 223 -8.90 -34.70 -14.26
N ASN A 224 -9.51 -34.42 -13.10
CA ASN A 224 -8.88 -34.57 -11.78
C ASN A 224 -9.01 -36.00 -11.23
N LEU A 225 -7.97 -36.49 -10.57
CA LEU A 225 -7.89 -37.81 -9.94
C LEU A 225 -7.34 -37.68 -8.50
N THR A 226 -8.05 -38.22 -7.51
CA THR A 226 -7.59 -38.19 -6.10
C THR A 226 -6.88 -39.50 -5.73
N VAL A 227 -5.61 -39.40 -5.37
CA VAL A 227 -4.85 -40.44 -4.67
C VAL A 227 -5.27 -40.43 -3.21
N ARG A 228 -5.65 -41.59 -2.65
CA ARG A 228 -6.29 -41.67 -1.31
C ARG A 228 -5.57 -42.53 -0.29
N GLU A 229 -4.68 -43.38 -0.75
CA GLU A 229 -3.97 -44.37 0.05
C GLU A 229 -2.50 -44.37 -0.41
N VAL A 230 -1.58 -44.54 0.54
CA VAL A 230 -0.14 -44.66 0.28
C VAL A 230 0.13 -45.80 -0.71
N GLY A 231 0.97 -45.57 -1.71
CA GLY A 231 1.29 -46.58 -2.72
C GLY A 231 1.66 -46.01 -4.09
N ILE A 232 2.11 -46.92 -4.97
CA ILE A 232 2.58 -46.61 -6.33
C ILE A 232 1.49 -47.01 -7.34
N TYR A 233 1.02 -46.04 -8.12
CA TYR A 233 -0.05 -46.22 -9.11
C TYR A 233 0.48 -45.94 -10.52
N THR A 234 0.30 -46.89 -11.44
CA THR A 234 0.64 -46.67 -12.87
C THR A 234 -0.63 -46.29 -13.64
N ILE A 235 -0.60 -45.11 -14.26
CA ILE A 235 -1.70 -44.59 -15.08
C ILE A 235 -1.29 -44.71 -16.54
N THR A 236 -2.15 -45.27 -17.40
CA THR A 236 -1.85 -45.54 -18.81
C THR A 236 -2.91 -44.92 -19.72
N LEU A 237 -2.48 -44.24 -20.79
CA LEU A 237 -3.33 -43.75 -21.87
C LEU A 237 -3.03 -44.52 -23.16
N THR A 238 -4.07 -45.05 -23.80
CA THR A 238 -4.02 -45.64 -25.15
C THR A 238 -4.83 -44.79 -26.12
N VAL A 239 -4.26 -44.41 -27.27
CA VAL A 239 -4.96 -43.70 -28.35
C VAL A 239 -5.06 -44.57 -29.62
N THR A 240 -6.06 -44.33 -30.45
CA THR A 240 -6.35 -45.14 -31.66
C THR A 240 -6.79 -44.27 -32.83
N ASN A 241 -6.24 -44.53 -34.01
CA ASN A 241 -6.58 -43.83 -35.24
C ASN A 241 -7.72 -44.50 -36.05
N LYS A 242 -8.14 -43.85 -37.13
CA LYS A 242 -9.37 -44.20 -37.87
C LYS A 242 -9.33 -45.58 -38.53
N ILE A 243 -8.14 -46.12 -38.80
CA ILE A 243 -7.93 -47.45 -39.37
C ILE A 243 -7.59 -48.52 -38.32
N GLY A 244 -7.52 -48.14 -37.04
CA GLY A 244 -7.32 -49.05 -35.91
C GLY A 244 -5.86 -49.27 -35.48
N ALA A 245 -4.93 -48.43 -35.92
CA ALA A 245 -3.57 -48.40 -35.36
C ALA A 245 -3.57 -47.67 -34.02
N THR A 246 -2.74 -48.13 -33.07
CA THR A 246 -2.77 -47.68 -31.67
C THR A 246 -1.38 -47.37 -31.14
N ASP A 247 -1.29 -46.39 -30.25
CA ASP A 247 -0.10 -46.14 -29.42
C ASP A 247 -0.50 -45.96 -27.95
N SER A 248 0.45 -46.06 -27.01
CA SER A 248 0.18 -45.95 -25.58
C SER A 248 1.36 -45.43 -24.76
N THR A 249 1.07 -44.62 -23.75
CA THR A 249 2.04 -44.06 -22.80
C THR A 249 1.58 -44.27 -21.36
N SER A 250 2.48 -44.17 -20.39
CA SER A 250 2.17 -44.35 -18.95
C SER A 250 2.99 -43.42 -18.07
N ILE A 251 2.39 -43.02 -16.94
CA ILE A 251 3.04 -42.29 -15.84
C ILE A 251 2.93 -43.09 -14.54
N ILE A 252 3.81 -42.79 -13.59
CA ILE A 252 3.79 -43.36 -12.24
C ILE A 252 3.41 -42.24 -11.26
N VAL A 253 2.57 -42.56 -10.29
CA VAL A 253 2.06 -41.64 -9.27
C VAL A 253 2.28 -42.24 -7.88
N TYR A 254 2.80 -41.46 -6.92
CA TYR A 254 3.19 -41.88 -5.58
C TYR A 254 2.33 -41.20 -4.50
N GLY A 255 1.53 -41.98 -3.77
CA GLY A 255 1.04 -41.55 -2.47
C GLY A 255 2.08 -41.87 -1.40
N ASP A 256 2.67 -40.86 -0.77
CA ASP A 256 3.66 -41.03 0.30
C ASP A 256 3.07 -40.82 1.70
N ALA A 257 3.85 -41.19 2.71
CA ALA A 257 3.65 -40.88 4.11
C ALA A 257 4.73 -39.91 4.62
N ASP A 258 4.46 -39.33 5.77
CA ASP A 258 5.32 -38.48 6.60
C ASP A 258 4.98 -38.96 8.03
N SER A 259 5.98 -39.40 8.80
CA SER A 259 5.78 -40.30 9.97
C SER A 259 6.12 -39.66 11.32
N ASP A 260 7.03 -38.71 11.34
CA ASP A 260 7.42 -37.83 12.45
C ASP A 260 6.79 -36.44 12.31
N GLY A 261 6.50 -35.98 11.08
CA GLY A 261 5.74 -34.75 10.83
C GLY A 261 6.59 -33.51 10.61
N ASP A 262 7.83 -33.67 10.12
CA ASP A 262 8.79 -32.58 9.91
C ASP A 262 8.60 -31.84 8.56
N GLY A 263 7.85 -32.44 7.63
CA GLY A 263 7.64 -31.92 6.28
C GLY A 263 8.47 -32.60 5.19
N LEU A 264 9.28 -33.60 5.52
CA LEU A 264 10.00 -34.46 4.60
C LEU A 264 9.26 -35.81 4.46
N GLY A 265 9.09 -36.28 3.22
CA GLY A 265 8.34 -37.52 2.97
C GLY A 265 9.19 -38.77 3.21
N ASN A 266 8.59 -39.84 3.75
CA ASN A 266 9.28 -41.10 4.05
C ASN A 266 10.05 -41.72 2.87
N LEU A 267 9.64 -41.49 1.62
CA LEU A 267 10.44 -41.90 0.47
C LEU A 267 11.65 -41.00 0.24
N ARG A 268 11.51 -39.69 0.47
CA ARG A 268 12.58 -38.68 0.32
C ARG A 268 13.65 -38.83 1.40
N GLU A 269 13.24 -39.07 2.64
CA GLU A 269 14.13 -39.38 3.75
C GLU A 269 15.01 -40.61 3.44
N ASN A 270 14.41 -41.68 2.91
CA ASN A 270 15.14 -42.86 2.44
C ASN A 270 16.08 -42.60 1.24
N GLU A 271 15.87 -41.53 0.46
CA GLU A 271 16.77 -41.12 -0.63
C GLU A 271 17.98 -40.33 -0.12
N LEU A 272 17.75 -39.44 0.86
CA LEU A 272 18.77 -38.58 1.47
C LEU A 272 19.62 -39.34 2.49
N GLY A 273 19.02 -40.31 3.20
CA GLY A 273 19.68 -41.15 4.20
C GLY A 273 19.29 -40.82 5.64
N THR A 274 18.32 -39.93 5.84
CA THR A 274 17.75 -39.55 7.14
C THR A 274 16.87 -40.66 7.75
N ASP A 275 16.55 -40.61 9.06
CA ASP A 275 15.73 -41.64 9.73
C ASP A 275 14.23 -41.27 9.68
N PRO A 276 13.37 -42.03 8.96
CA PRO A 276 11.94 -41.72 8.76
C PRO A 276 11.00 -41.82 9.97
N ASN A 277 11.54 -41.61 11.18
CA ASN A 277 10.84 -41.57 12.47
C ASN A 277 11.51 -40.59 13.46
N ASN A 278 12.45 -39.76 13.00
CA ASN A 278 13.24 -38.84 13.79
C ASN A 278 13.40 -37.52 13.00
N PRO A 279 12.69 -36.44 13.37
CA PRO A 279 12.54 -35.24 12.53
C PRO A 279 13.82 -34.38 12.40
N ASP A 280 14.94 -34.81 12.96
CA ASP A 280 16.21 -34.08 13.15
C ASP A 280 17.29 -35.16 13.25
N THR A 281 17.86 -35.56 12.11
CA THR A 281 18.67 -36.79 11.99
C THR A 281 20.07 -36.63 12.59
N ASP A 282 20.71 -35.48 12.43
CA ASP A 282 22.06 -35.26 12.94
C ASP A 282 22.11 -34.67 14.36
N GLY A 283 21.04 -33.99 14.81
CA GLY A 283 20.86 -33.52 16.17
C GLY A 283 21.39 -32.11 16.45
N ASP A 284 21.50 -31.23 15.45
CA ASP A 284 21.89 -29.82 15.65
C ASP A 284 20.74 -28.98 16.24
N GLY A 285 19.49 -29.28 15.86
CA GLY A 285 18.26 -28.62 16.31
C GLY A 285 17.38 -28.04 15.20
N LEU A 286 17.80 -28.10 13.93
CA LEU A 286 16.96 -27.95 12.75
C LEU A 286 16.28 -29.29 12.44
N THR A 287 15.20 -29.26 11.66
CA THR A 287 14.58 -30.50 11.16
C THR A 287 15.07 -30.88 9.77
N ASP A 288 15.13 -32.17 9.44
CA ASP A 288 15.56 -32.66 8.13
C ASP A 288 14.74 -31.98 7.00
N GLY A 289 13.45 -31.75 7.25
CA GLY A 289 12.53 -30.99 6.42
C GLY A 289 12.84 -29.49 6.31
N GLU A 290 13.25 -28.81 7.38
CA GLU A 290 13.68 -27.41 7.33
C GLU A 290 14.99 -27.25 6.56
N GLU A 291 15.98 -28.08 6.86
CA GLU A 291 17.27 -28.09 6.18
C GLU A 291 17.12 -28.28 4.66
N VAL A 292 16.44 -29.34 4.24
CA VAL A 292 16.32 -29.71 2.82
C VAL A 292 15.43 -28.74 2.04
N ASN A 293 14.36 -28.23 2.64
CA ASN A 293 13.36 -27.43 1.93
C ASN A 293 13.55 -25.91 2.09
N GLN A 294 14.24 -25.44 3.13
CA GLN A 294 14.36 -24.01 3.46
C GLN A 294 15.81 -23.50 3.45
N TYR A 295 16.76 -24.23 4.03
CA TYR A 295 18.13 -23.72 4.22
C TYR A 295 19.14 -24.22 3.18
N GLY A 296 18.95 -25.41 2.62
CA GLY A 296 19.86 -26.02 1.66
C GLY A 296 21.09 -26.69 2.28
N THR A 297 21.08 -26.89 3.60
CA THR A 297 22.11 -27.57 4.40
C THR A 297 22.06 -29.11 4.21
N ASP A 298 23.04 -29.84 4.76
CA ASP A 298 23.12 -31.30 4.68
C ASP A 298 22.61 -31.96 5.97
N PRO A 299 21.39 -32.56 6.00
CA PRO A 299 20.70 -33.08 7.20
C PRO A 299 21.31 -34.36 7.80
N LEU A 300 22.62 -34.52 7.60
CA LEU A 300 23.47 -35.59 8.10
C LEU A 300 24.76 -35.03 8.71
N ASN A 301 24.90 -33.70 8.80
CA ASN A 301 26.10 -32.98 9.14
C ASN A 301 25.82 -31.58 9.75
N GLN A 302 25.75 -31.53 11.08
CA GLN A 302 25.52 -30.36 11.95
C GLN A 302 26.25 -29.04 11.62
N ASP A 303 27.30 -29.07 10.80
CA ASP A 303 28.21 -27.98 10.44
C ASP A 303 28.48 -28.13 8.94
N THR A 304 27.57 -27.62 8.09
CA THR A 304 27.50 -27.94 6.66
C THR A 304 28.73 -27.50 5.90
N ASP A 305 29.29 -26.32 6.20
CA ASP A 305 30.44 -25.76 5.48
C ASP A 305 31.81 -26.00 6.15
N ASN A 306 31.81 -26.57 7.37
CA ASN A 306 32.95 -27.09 8.13
C ASN A 306 33.85 -25.99 8.74
N ASP A 307 33.23 -24.99 9.36
CA ASP A 307 33.89 -23.79 9.90
C ASP A 307 34.09 -23.77 11.44
N GLU A 308 33.53 -24.77 12.15
CA GLU A 308 33.45 -24.93 13.61
C GLU A 308 32.20 -24.33 14.31
N LEU A 309 31.22 -23.80 13.55
CA LEU A 309 29.87 -23.41 13.99
C LEU A 309 28.82 -24.45 13.53
N ASP A 310 27.65 -24.52 14.18
CA ASP A 310 26.57 -25.46 13.77
C ASP A 310 25.40 -24.72 13.07
N ASP A 311 24.81 -25.35 12.05
CA ASP A 311 23.84 -24.72 11.13
C ASP A 311 22.67 -24.07 11.89
N TYR A 312 22.17 -24.72 12.95
CA TYR A 312 21.19 -24.16 13.88
C TYR A 312 21.68 -22.86 14.54
N THR A 313 22.91 -22.84 15.07
CA THR A 313 23.53 -21.66 15.70
C THR A 313 23.71 -20.54 14.67
N GLU A 314 24.12 -20.89 13.45
CA GLU A 314 24.26 -19.93 12.34
C GLU A 314 22.95 -19.23 12.00
N ILE A 315 21.90 -20.02 11.83
CA ILE A 315 20.59 -19.54 11.43
C ILE A 315 19.87 -18.79 12.57
N ASN A 316 20.03 -19.22 13.83
CA ASN A 316 19.19 -18.78 14.95
C ASN A 316 19.93 -17.99 16.05
N ILE A 317 21.26 -17.93 16.05
CA ILE A 317 22.06 -17.29 17.11
C ILE A 317 23.02 -16.23 16.56
N THR A 318 23.87 -16.55 15.57
CA THR A 318 24.86 -15.61 15.00
C THR A 318 24.35 -14.86 13.76
N GLY A 319 23.40 -15.44 13.02
CA GLY A 319 22.89 -14.85 11.78
C GLY A 319 23.83 -15.04 10.57
N THR A 320 24.74 -16.01 10.63
CA THR A 320 25.72 -16.38 9.60
C THR A 320 25.13 -17.32 8.54
N ASP A 321 25.80 -17.49 7.40
CA ASP A 321 25.32 -18.24 6.24
C ASP A 321 25.92 -19.66 6.24
N PRO A 322 25.16 -20.72 6.62
CA PRO A 322 25.70 -22.07 6.87
C PRO A 322 26.17 -22.84 5.62
N LEU A 323 26.38 -22.11 4.52
CA LEU A 323 26.92 -22.58 3.26
C LEU A 323 28.20 -21.80 2.87
N ASN A 324 28.68 -20.90 3.73
CA ASN A 324 29.82 -20.02 3.52
C ASN A 324 30.66 -19.82 4.81
N PRO A 325 31.83 -20.49 4.95
CA PRO A 325 32.59 -20.62 6.21
C PRO A 325 33.46 -19.39 6.55
N ASP A 326 32.97 -18.20 6.21
CA ASP A 326 33.57 -16.85 6.28
C ASP A 326 32.48 -15.89 5.74
N THR A 327 31.43 -15.67 6.54
CA THR A 327 30.17 -15.03 6.13
C THR A 327 30.39 -13.61 5.63
N ASP A 328 31.16 -12.80 6.35
CA ASP A 328 31.40 -11.39 6.01
C ASP A 328 32.61 -11.18 5.08
N GLY A 329 33.45 -12.20 4.90
CA GLY A 329 34.57 -12.21 3.97
C GLY A 329 35.83 -11.50 4.48
N ASP A 330 35.97 -11.24 5.78
CA ASP A 330 37.16 -10.63 6.37
C ASP A 330 38.40 -11.58 6.35
N GLY A 331 38.15 -12.89 6.23
CA GLY A 331 39.18 -13.93 6.19
C GLY A 331 39.36 -14.71 7.50
N ILE A 332 38.48 -14.53 8.49
CA ILE A 332 38.35 -15.33 9.70
C ILE A 332 37.06 -16.16 9.59
N PRO A 333 37.10 -17.51 9.74
CA PRO A 333 35.88 -18.31 9.76
C PRO A 333 34.93 -17.93 10.89
N ASP A 334 33.63 -18.04 10.67
CA ASP A 334 32.57 -17.58 11.56
C ASP A 334 32.62 -18.23 12.95
N GLY A 335 32.89 -19.54 13.01
CA GLY A 335 33.14 -20.29 14.25
C GLY A 335 34.38 -19.83 15.03
N GLN A 336 35.24 -19.00 14.44
CA GLN A 336 36.45 -18.42 15.05
C GLN A 336 36.43 -16.89 15.15
N ASP A 337 35.47 -16.20 14.54
CA ASP A 337 35.37 -14.75 14.56
C ASP A 337 34.57 -14.22 15.78
N GLN A 338 34.86 -12.98 16.16
CA GLN A 338 34.14 -12.24 17.20
C GLN A 338 32.87 -11.55 16.66
N PHE A 339 32.78 -11.29 15.36
CA PHE A 339 31.69 -10.54 14.71
C PHE A 339 31.20 -11.21 13.41
N PRO A 340 30.93 -12.52 13.38
CA PRO A 340 30.94 -13.31 12.15
C PRO A 340 29.86 -12.94 11.10
N ALA A 341 28.74 -12.36 11.53
CA ALA A 341 27.74 -11.80 10.61
C ALA A 341 28.11 -10.39 10.06
N GLY A 342 29.35 -9.94 10.28
CA GLY A 342 29.85 -8.62 9.96
C GLY A 342 29.13 -7.48 10.69
N PHE A 343 29.30 -6.26 10.17
CA PHE A 343 28.65 -5.06 10.67
C PHE A 343 27.65 -4.48 9.66
N ILE A 344 26.49 -4.04 10.16
CA ILE A 344 25.45 -3.46 9.30
C ILE A 344 25.80 -2.02 8.93
N GLN A 345 25.89 -1.75 7.61
CA GLN A 345 26.18 -0.44 7.04
C GLN A 345 24.98 0.16 6.30
N ASN A 346 25.16 1.30 5.64
CA ASN A 346 24.15 1.88 4.76
C ASN A 346 24.09 1.12 3.44
N ASP A 347 22.88 0.93 2.91
CA ASP A 347 22.64 0.35 1.59
C ASP A 347 21.57 1.16 0.84
N ASP A 348 21.91 1.62 -0.35
CA ASP A 348 21.03 2.30 -1.30
C ASP A 348 20.66 1.41 -2.50
N PHE A 349 21.03 0.13 -2.46
CA PHE A 349 20.81 -0.88 -3.51
C PHE A 349 21.38 -0.52 -4.90
N GLU A 350 22.19 0.55 -5.02
CA GLU A 350 22.75 1.02 -6.30
C GLU A 350 23.83 0.10 -6.89
N THR A 351 24.23 -0.95 -6.16
CA THR A 351 24.94 -2.12 -6.71
C THR A 351 24.13 -2.83 -7.80
N GLY A 352 22.79 -2.74 -7.76
CA GLY A 352 21.87 -3.43 -8.65
C GLY A 352 21.61 -4.90 -8.26
N ASP A 353 22.12 -5.32 -7.10
CA ASP A 353 21.96 -6.62 -6.46
C ASP A 353 22.20 -6.51 -4.95
N PHE A 354 21.95 -7.60 -4.22
CA PHE A 354 22.17 -7.70 -2.78
C PHE A 354 23.63 -8.03 -2.40
N SER A 355 24.63 -7.45 -3.07
CA SER A 355 26.06 -7.72 -2.77
C SER A 355 26.71 -6.75 -1.79
N ARG A 356 26.02 -5.66 -1.39
CA ARG A 356 26.58 -4.64 -0.48
C ARG A 356 26.45 -5.01 1.00
N LEU A 357 25.31 -5.60 1.37
CA LEU A 357 25.10 -6.29 2.64
C LEU A 357 24.54 -7.68 2.34
N LEU A 358 24.65 -8.60 3.29
CA LEU A 358 24.21 -9.99 3.18
C LEU A 358 22.69 -10.13 3.33
N TRP A 359 21.94 -9.50 2.42
CA TRP A 359 20.49 -9.59 2.41
C TRP A 359 20.01 -10.99 2.05
N ARG A 360 19.20 -11.56 2.92
CA ARG A 360 18.58 -12.88 2.77
C ARG A 360 17.13 -12.71 2.35
N THR A 361 16.67 -13.58 1.47
CA THR A 361 15.27 -13.62 1.04
C THR A 361 14.65 -14.95 1.44
N ARG A 362 13.49 -14.94 2.10
CA ARG A 362 12.81 -16.15 2.60
C ARG A 362 11.31 -16.12 2.32
N GLY A 363 10.61 -17.23 2.56
CA GLY A 363 9.16 -17.36 2.36
C GLY A 363 8.78 -17.85 0.97
N ASP A 364 7.52 -17.63 0.59
CA ASP A 364 6.89 -18.09 -0.65
C ASP A 364 7.42 -17.41 -1.94
N GLY A 365 8.22 -16.35 -1.80
CA GLY A 365 8.74 -15.60 -2.93
C GLY A 365 10.03 -14.85 -2.63
N THR A 366 10.81 -14.61 -3.68
CA THR A 366 12.13 -13.96 -3.62
C THR A 366 11.99 -12.45 -3.84
N TRP A 367 12.47 -11.64 -2.90
CA TRP A 367 12.68 -10.20 -3.14
C TRP A 367 13.79 -9.99 -4.18
N THR A 368 13.74 -8.90 -4.94
CA THR A 368 14.74 -8.61 -5.98
C THR A 368 15.08 -7.13 -6.03
N VAL A 369 16.35 -6.79 -6.32
CA VAL A 369 16.73 -5.41 -6.65
C VAL A 369 16.31 -5.10 -8.08
N THR A 370 15.48 -4.07 -8.28
CA THR A 370 14.92 -3.71 -9.59
C THR A 370 15.04 -2.21 -9.87
N ASN A 371 14.84 -1.81 -11.13
CA ASN A 371 14.96 -0.42 -11.59
C ASN A 371 13.65 0.15 -12.17
N ASN A 372 12.51 -0.44 -11.78
CA ASN A 372 11.19 0.02 -12.19
C ASN A 372 10.68 1.18 -11.30
N GLN A 373 11.08 1.19 -10.02
CA GLN A 373 10.74 2.13 -8.96
C GLN A 373 11.96 2.28 -8.06
N ALA A 374 12.33 3.51 -7.71
CA ALA A 374 13.30 3.83 -6.67
C ALA A 374 12.91 5.18 -6.05
N GLN A 375 13.32 5.43 -4.81
CA GLN A 375 13.13 6.71 -4.10
C GLN A 375 14.19 7.70 -4.57
N SER A 376 15.45 7.26 -4.71
CA SER A 376 16.48 7.96 -5.47
C SER A 376 17.33 6.98 -6.30
N GLY A 377 18.45 7.45 -6.87
CA GLY A 377 19.30 6.58 -7.68
C GLY A 377 18.59 5.96 -8.90
N THR A 378 18.75 4.65 -9.04
CA THR A 378 18.34 3.80 -10.16
C THR A 378 17.61 2.55 -9.70
N TYR A 379 17.92 2.04 -8.51
CA TYR A 379 17.53 0.73 -8.00
C TYR A 379 16.86 0.80 -6.62
N ALA A 380 16.02 -0.17 -6.31
CA ALA A 380 15.47 -0.41 -4.98
C ALA A 380 15.17 -1.91 -4.80
N ALA A 381 15.04 -2.37 -3.56
CA ALA A 381 14.56 -3.72 -3.27
C ALA A 381 13.04 -3.79 -3.42
N GLU A 382 12.55 -4.78 -4.19
CA GLU A 382 11.14 -4.98 -4.55
C GLU A 382 10.65 -6.36 -4.09
N ALA A 383 9.46 -6.40 -3.48
CA ALA A 383 8.77 -7.64 -3.14
C ALA A 383 8.18 -8.32 -4.39
N PRO A 384 8.10 -9.65 -4.45
CA PRO A 384 7.62 -10.36 -5.63
C PRO A 384 6.12 -10.10 -5.91
N GLU A 385 5.81 -9.54 -7.08
CA GLU A 385 4.44 -9.34 -7.60
C GLU A 385 3.63 -10.66 -7.72
N SER A 386 4.29 -11.82 -7.65
CA SER A 386 3.72 -13.14 -7.94
C SER A 386 3.16 -13.92 -6.74
N LEU A 387 3.09 -13.31 -5.55
CA LEU A 387 2.53 -13.98 -4.37
C LEU A 387 1.03 -14.26 -4.52
N GLU A 388 0.59 -15.45 -4.10
CA GLU A 388 -0.82 -15.84 -3.99
C GLU A 388 -1.39 -15.53 -2.59
N ASP A 389 -2.70 -15.73 -2.40
CA ASP A 389 -3.39 -15.44 -1.15
C ASP A 389 -2.84 -16.26 0.04
N ASN A 390 -2.52 -15.60 1.15
CA ASN A 390 -1.93 -16.16 2.38
C ASN A 390 -0.44 -16.57 2.25
N GLN A 391 0.26 -16.07 1.23
CA GLN A 391 1.70 -16.21 1.08
C GLN A 391 2.44 -14.96 1.59
N SER A 392 3.70 -15.11 2.01
CA SER A 392 4.58 -13.97 2.31
C SER A 392 6.00 -14.14 1.79
N ALA A 393 6.62 -13.00 1.44
CA ALA A 393 8.02 -12.90 1.05
C ALA A 393 8.77 -12.03 2.04
N ILE A 394 9.93 -12.50 2.48
CA ILE A 394 10.77 -11.87 3.51
C ILE A 394 12.06 -11.37 2.86
N LEU A 395 12.50 -10.18 3.27
CA LEU A 395 13.83 -9.63 3.07
C LEU A 395 14.41 -9.33 4.45
N GLU A 396 15.60 -9.85 4.77
CA GLU A 396 16.24 -9.62 6.07
C GLU A 396 17.75 -9.44 5.97
N VAL A 397 18.32 -8.73 6.94
CA VAL A 397 19.77 -8.58 7.12
C VAL A 397 20.09 -8.69 8.61
N SER A 398 21.15 -9.42 8.93
CA SER A 398 21.69 -9.58 10.29
C SER A 398 23.11 -9.03 10.34
N GLY A 399 23.56 -8.67 11.53
CA GLY A 399 24.93 -8.22 11.78
C GLY A 399 25.03 -7.33 13.01
N TYR A 400 26.25 -7.02 13.42
CA TYR A 400 26.52 -6.16 14.56
C TYR A 400 26.26 -4.69 14.22
N ILE A 401 25.58 -3.99 15.12
CA ILE A 401 25.17 -2.59 14.95
C ILE A 401 25.05 -1.90 16.30
N ALA A 402 25.25 -0.59 16.31
CA ALA A 402 24.98 0.30 17.45
C ALA A 402 24.64 1.68 16.91
N GLY A 403 23.43 2.18 17.16
CA GLY A 403 23.06 3.51 16.72
C GLY A 403 21.57 3.71 16.43
N THR A 404 21.28 4.25 15.26
CA THR A 404 19.92 4.51 14.77
C THR A 404 19.81 4.12 13.30
N ILE A 405 18.70 3.49 12.91
CA ILE A 405 18.39 3.19 11.51
C ILE A 405 17.16 3.96 11.00
N GLN A 406 17.13 4.21 9.69
CA GLN A 406 15.98 4.70 8.94
C GLN A 406 16.01 4.06 7.54
N PHE A 407 14.85 3.90 6.90
CA PHE A 407 14.76 3.52 5.49
C PHE A 407 13.62 4.26 4.78
N ALA A 408 13.68 4.33 3.45
CA ALA A 408 12.54 4.68 2.63
C ALA A 408 11.73 3.42 2.30
N TYR A 409 10.40 3.54 2.29
CA TYR A 409 9.52 2.45 1.87
C TYR A 409 8.37 2.98 1.00
N LYS A 410 7.83 2.08 0.18
CA LYS A 410 6.64 2.30 -0.63
C LYS A 410 5.78 1.03 -0.59
N VAL A 411 4.46 1.17 -0.61
CA VAL A 411 3.52 0.04 -0.74
C VAL A 411 2.50 0.38 -1.83
N SER A 412 2.18 -0.58 -2.70
CA SER A 412 1.13 -0.46 -3.71
C SER A 412 0.42 -1.80 -3.78
N SER A 413 -0.49 -2.00 -2.82
CA SER A 413 -1.16 -3.28 -2.56
C SER A 413 -2.60 -3.07 -2.10
N GLU A 414 -3.29 -4.16 -1.79
CA GLU A 414 -4.58 -4.12 -1.11
C GLU A 414 -4.44 -3.61 0.33
N THR A 415 -5.52 -3.10 0.92
CA THR A 415 -5.50 -2.60 2.32
C THR A 415 -5.39 -3.68 3.39
N ASN A 416 -5.46 -4.97 3.01
CA ASN A 416 -5.15 -6.09 3.90
C ASN A 416 -3.80 -6.75 3.58
N ASP A 417 -3.16 -6.41 2.46
CA ASP A 417 -1.81 -6.86 2.15
C ASP A 417 -0.83 -5.92 2.85
N TYR A 418 0.15 -6.47 3.56
CA TYR A 418 1.00 -5.69 4.47
C TYR A 418 2.48 -5.87 4.16
N LEU A 419 3.20 -4.76 4.09
CA LEU A 419 4.62 -4.68 4.42
C LEU A 419 4.75 -4.48 5.94
N ARG A 420 5.49 -5.35 6.63
CA ARG A 420 5.76 -5.25 8.08
C ARG A 420 7.25 -5.17 8.33
N PHE A 421 7.67 -4.36 9.29
CA PHE A 421 9.06 -4.24 9.70
C PHE A 421 9.28 -4.77 11.12
N TYR A 422 10.38 -5.51 11.32
CA TYR A 422 10.76 -6.15 12.57
C TYR A 422 12.22 -5.86 12.92
N ILE A 423 12.48 -5.74 14.23
CA ILE A 423 13.82 -5.81 14.83
C ILE A 423 13.79 -7.00 15.78
N ASP A 424 14.71 -7.96 15.62
CA ASP A 424 14.84 -9.17 16.44
C ASP A 424 13.53 -9.97 16.58
N GLY A 425 12.77 -10.05 15.48
CA GLY A 425 11.45 -10.70 15.44
C GLY A 425 10.31 -9.91 16.10
N ILE A 426 10.58 -8.79 16.76
CA ILE A 426 9.56 -7.88 17.32
C ILE A 426 9.12 -6.89 16.23
N GLN A 427 7.82 -6.93 15.89
CA GLN A 427 7.24 -6.02 14.90
C GLN A 427 7.28 -4.58 15.41
N GLN A 428 7.92 -3.70 14.64
CA GLN A 428 8.03 -2.27 14.95
C GLN A 428 6.92 -1.46 14.28
N ASP A 429 6.53 -1.85 13.06
CA ASP A 429 5.64 -1.07 12.20
C ASP A 429 4.96 -1.95 11.12
N ALA A 430 3.90 -1.44 10.50
CA ALA A 430 3.21 -2.11 9.40
C ALA A 430 2.44 -1.15 8.49
N TRP A 431 2.51 -1.38 7.17
CA TRP A 431 1.95 -0.53 6.13
C TRP A 431 1.22 -1.36 5.06
N SER A 432 0.12 -0.84 4.52
CA SER A 432 -0.77 -1.54 3.59
C SER A 432 -1.48 -0.55 2.68
N GLY A 433 -1.97 -0.99 1.52
CA GLY A 433 -2.66 -0.13 0.57
C GLY A 433 -1.70 0.63 -0.35
N GLU A 434 -2.10 1.84 -0.74
CA GLU A 434 -1.28 2.76 -1.54
C GLU A 434 -0.54 3.76 -0.64
N VAL A 435 0.73 3.47 -0.36
CA VAL A 435 1.65 4.35 0.37
C VAL A 435 2.74 4.83 -0.58
N PRO A 436 2.84 6.14 -0.90
CA PRO A 436 3.93 6.67 -1.72
C PRO A 436 5.27 6.53 -1.00
N TRP A 437 6.39 6.74 -1.70
CA TRP A 437 7.72 6.76 -1.07
C TRP A 437 7.75 7.66 0.17
N THR A 438 7.94 7.04 1.32
CA THR A 438 7.84 7.65 2.65
C THR A 438 9.04 7.24 3.49
N ALA A 439 9.56 8.16 4.30
CA ALA A 439 10.59 7.86 5.28
C ALA A 439 9.99 7.06 6.45
N SER A 440 10.68 6.03 6.93
CA SER A 440 10.36 5.43 8.23
C SER A 440 10.62 6.44 9.37
N LYS A 441 10.06 6.15 10.55
CA LYS A 441 10.59 6.75 11.78
C LYS A 441 12.05 6.31 11.98
N TYR A 442 12.79 7.04 12.80
CA TYR A 442 14.09 6.61 13.29
C TYR A 442 13.88 5.49 14.32
N TYR A 443 14.51 4.33 14.12
CA TYR A 443 14.51 3.25 15.11
C TYR A 443 15.87 3.24 15.82
N HIS A 444 15.86 3.37 17.15
CA HIS A 444 17.09 3.23 17.94
C HIS A 444 17.43 1.75 18.12
N VAL A 445 18.70 1.42 17.96
CA VAL A 445 19.22 0.06 18.07
C VAL A 445 20.38 0.06 19.05
N THR A 446 20.28 -0.78 20.07
CA THR A 446 21.33 -0.98 21.07
C THR A 446 22.60 -1.56 20.44
N ALA A 447 23.74 -1.46 21.13
CA ALA A 447 24.95 -2.13 20.68
C ALA A 447 24.80 -3.65 20.81
N GLY A 448 24.79 -4.37 19.68
CA GLY A 448 24.63 -5.81 19.65
C GLY A 448 24.51 -6.39 18.25
N LEU A 449 24.40 -7.70 18.18
CA LEU A 449 23.93 -8.41 16.98
C LEU A 449 22.41 -8.24 16.89
N HIS A 450 21.92 -7.75 15.75
CA HIS A 450 20.50 -7.52 15.52
C HIS A 450 20.07 -8.02 14.14
N THR A 451 18.80 -8.41 14.00
CA THR A 451 18.20 -8.80 12.72
C THR A 451 17.11 -7.81 12.32
N PHE A 452 17.28 -7.17 11.17
CA PHE A 452 16.26 -6.33 10.53
C PHE A 452 15.52 -7.12 9.47
N ARG A 453 14.19 -7.20 9.59
CA ARG A 453 13.36 -8.00 8.68
C ARG A 453 12.17 -7.19 8.16
N TRP A 454 11.99 -7.24 6.85
CA TRP A 454 10.82 -6.76 6.14
C TRP A 454 10.05 -7.97 5.60
N GLU A 455 8.76 -8.06 5.92
CA GLU A 455 7.87 -9.10 5.41
C GLU A 455 6.77 -8.45 4.59
N TYR A 456 6.61 -8.84 3.33
CA TYR A 456 5.44 -8.50 2.52
C TYR A 456 4.52 -9.73 2.41
N SER A 457 3.29 -9.62 2.92
CA SER A 457 2.32 -10.73 2.97
C SER A 457 1.01 -10.37 2.26
N LYS A 458 0.52 -11.25 1.37
CA LYS A 458 -0.82 -11.12 0.78
C LYS A 458 -1.85 -11.95 1.54
N ASN A 459 -3.08 -11.47 1.71
CA ASN A 459 -4.13 -12.25 2.41
C ASN A 459 -5.57 -12.09 1.88
N SER A 460 -5.80 -11.32 0.81
CA SER A 460 -7.11 -11.27 0.12
C SER A 460 -7.05 -11.58 -1.37
N SER A 461 -8.10 -12.24 -1.87
CA SER A 461 -8.22 -12.78 -3.23
C SER A 461 -8.60 -11.75 -4.30
N LEU A 462 -8.25 -10.49 -4.08
CA LEU A 462 -8.46 -9.40 -5.01
C LEU A 462 -7.07 -8.92 -5.49
N SER A 463 -7.01 -7.83 -6.23
CA SER A 463 -5.75 -7.28 -6.76
C SER A 463 -5.98 -5.80 -7.04
N GLU A 464 -5.26 -4.95 -6.32
CA GLU A 464 -5.38 -3.49 -6.35
C GLU A 464 -4.00 -2.87 -6.10
N GLY A 465 -3.58 -1.95 -6.97
CA GLY A 465 -2.20 -1.44 -6.99
C GLY A 465 -1.30 -2.28 -7.90
N ALA A 466 -0.05 -2.47 -7.47
CA ALA A 466 0.93 -3.34 -8.11
C ALA A 466 1.08 -4.70 -7.40
N ASP A 467 0.33 -4.92 -6.30
CA ASP A 467 0.45 -6.05 -5.39
C ASP A 467 1.90 -6.27 -4.88
N SER A 468 2.63 -5.18 -4.60
CA SER A 468 4.02 -5.22 -4.12
C SER A 468 4.37 -4.07 -3.16
N ALA A 469 5.54 -4.17 -2.54
CA ALA A 469 6.18 -3.19 -1.67
C ALA A 469 7.66 -3.05 -2.03
N TRP A 470 8.24 -1.87 -1.74
CA TRP A 470 9.63 -1.55 -2.02
C TRP A 470 10.33 -0.96 -0.80
N ILE A 471 11.62 -1.26 -0.65
CA ILE A 471 12.55 -0.69 0.32
C ILE A 471 13.71 -0.04 -0.42
N ASP A 472 14.11 1.15 0.01
CA ASP A 472 15.22 1.92 -0.55
C ASP A 472 15.91 2.72 0.57
N HIS A 473 17.13 3.19 0.34
CA HIS A 473 17.92 4.02 1.25
C HIS A 473 17.90 3.53 2.72
N PHE A 474 18.37 2.30 2.94
CA PHE A 474 18.66 1.84 4.29
C PHE A 474 19.86 2.62 4.85
N ILE A 475 19.62 3.47 5.85
CA ILE A 475 20.59 4.36 6.46
C ILE A 475 20.78 3.97 7.92
N HIS A 476 22.00 3.58 8.26
CA HIS A 476 22.50 3.46 9.62
C HIS A 476 23.31 4.72 9.98
N ILE A 477 23.03 5.28 11.15
CA ILE A 477 23.81 6.35 11.77
C ILE A 477 24.44 5.78 13.03
N GLN A 478 25.75 5.49 12.97
CA GLN A 478 26.50 4.96 14.11
C GLN A 478 26.70 6.06 15.16
N HIS A 479 26.25 5.77 16.38
CA HIS A 479 26.51 6.59 17.57
C HIS A 479 26.57 5.72 18.81
N SER A 480 27.30 6.18 19.83
CA SER A 480 27.35 5.56 21.16
C SER A 480 27.91 6.56 22.19
N LEU A 481 28.00 6.13 23.46
CA LEU A 481 28.78 6.78 24.51
C LEU A 481 30.14 6.09 24.64
N LEU A 482 31.19 6.88 24.78
CA LEU A 482 32.51 6.46 25.25
C LEU A 482 32.75 7.02 26.65
N GLU A 483 33.39 6.24 27.53
CA GLU A 483 33.98 6.73 28.77
C GLU A 483 35.46 7.00 28.52
N VAL A 484 35.90 8.24 28.73
CA VAL A 484 37.25 8.74 28.41
C VAL A 484 37.95 9.32 29.64
N THR A 485 39.28 9.36 29.60
CA THR A 485 40.14 9.98 30.62
C THR A 485 41.17 10.90 29.95
N ASP A 486 42.25 11.24 30.66
CA ASP A 486 43.49 11.79 30.10
C ASP A 486 44.22 10.84 29.12
N ASN A 487 43.80 9.56 29.07
CA ASN A 487 44.37 8.54 28.19
C ASN A 487 43.57 8.44 26.90
N TRP A 488 44.26 8.12 25.80
CA TRP A 488 43.65 7.81 24.51
C TRP A 488 42.93 6.46 24.53
N ASP A 489 41.62 6.49 24.26
CA ASP A 489 40.76 5.33 24.10
C ASP A 489 40.40 5.15 22.61
N THR A 490 40.75 3.98 22.05
CA THR A 490 40.46 3.64 20.65
C THR A 490 39.04 3.14 20.47
N VAL A 491 38.28 3.80 19.60
CA VAL A 491 36.97 3.35 19.12
C VAL A 491 37.13 2.67 17.77
N SER A 492 36.83 1.38 17.70
CA SER A 492 36.69 0.64 16.44
C SER A 492 35.44 1.10 15.69
N LEU A 493 35.59 1.33 14.40
CA LEU A 493 34.50 1.64 13.47
C LEU A 493 34.10 0.40 12.68
N TYR A 494 32.84 0.40 12.26
CA TYR A 494 32.34 -0.55 11.28
C TYR A 494 32.88 -0.12 9.91
N SER A 495 33.86 -0.86 9.37
CA SER A 495 34.77 -0.44 8.28
C SER A 495 34.09 0.38 7.18
N MET A 496 34.41 1.67 7.10
CA MET A 496 33.80 2.63 6.18
C MET A 496 34.47 2.63 4.79
N ASP A 497 33.69 2.80 3.72
CA ASP A 497 34.19 2.97 2.33
C ASP A 497 35.25 4.09 2.15
N ALA A 498 35.33 5.03 3.10
CA ALA A 498 36.30 6.12 3.18
C ALA A 498 36.45 6.62 4.62
N THR A 499 37.53 7.35 4.92
CA THR A 499 37.68 8.06 6.21
C THR A 499 36.45 8.94 6.49
N PRO A 500 35.73 8.74 7.61
CA PRO A 500 34.53 9.47 7.93
C PRO A 500 34.86 10.89 8.45
N MET A 501 33.84 11.58 8.94
CA MET A 501 33.96 12.68 9.88
C MET A 501 33.34 12.20 11.20
N VAL A 502 34.08 12.34 12.30
CA VAL A 502 33.63 11.96 13.64
C VAL A 502 33.25 13.23 14.39
N LEU A 503 31.97 13.36 14.73
CA LEU A 503 31.50 14.45 15.58
C LEU A 503 31.50 13.97 17.04
N ALA A 504 32.33 14.60 17.87
CA ALA A 504 32.30 14.42 19.31
C ALA A 504 31.15 15.25 19.89
N GLY A 505 30.39 14.64 20.80
CA GLY A 505 29.35 15.30 21.58
C GLY A 505 29.92 15.93 22.84
N ILE A 506 29.01 16.41 23.69
CA ILE A 506 29.40 17.18 24.87
C ILE A 506 29.86 16.24 26.01
N PRO A 507 31.05 16.43 26.59
CA PRO A 507 31.51 15.68 27.76
C PRO A 507 30.64 15.97 28.99
N THR A 508 30.47 14.97 29.87
CA THR A 508 29.80 15.17 31.16
C THR A 508 30.60 16.11 32.09
N ASP A 509 30.01 16.43 33.23
CA ASP A 509 30.59 17.24 34.32
C ASP A 509 30.82 16.31 35.54
N ARG A 510 31.49 15.16 35.32
CA ARG A 510 31.81 14.18 36.37
C ARG A 510 32.95 14.71 37.23
N ASP A 511 33.98 15.24 36.59
CA ASP A 511 34.98 16.06 37.25
C ASP A 511 34.61 17.54 37.14
N THR A 512 35.01 18.34 38.12
CA THR A 512 34.84 19.79 38.13
C THR A 512 35.96 20.54 37.39
N GLU A 513 37.03 19.82 37.03
CA GLU A 513 38.13 20.36 36.23
C GLU A 513 37.68 20.50 34.75
N GLN A 514 38.25 21.48 34.04
CA GLN A 514 37.75 21.95 32.73
C GLN A 514 38.65 21.47 31.59
N GLY A 515 38.06 21.14 30.45
CA GLY A 515 38.81 20.63 29.31
C GLY A 515 38.01 20.46 28.02
N VAL A 516 38.67 19.92 27.01
CA VAL A 516 38.18 19.72 25.64
C VAL A 516 38.27 18.26 25.23
N VAL A 517 37.35 17.78 24.39
CA VAL A 517 37.49 16.47 23.75
C VAL A 517 38.45 16.60 22.56
N ARG A 518 39.44 15.71 22.47
CA ARG A 518 40.37 15.62 21.32
C ARG A 518 40.21 14.28 20.61
N LEU A 519 40.39 14.31 19.28
CA LEU A 519 40.49 13.12 18.44
C LEU A 519 41.86 13.02 17.79
N GLU A 520 42.37 11.80 17.64
CA GLU A 520 43.46 11.49 16.71
C GLU A 520 43.18 10.20 15.93
N ASN A 521 44.07 9.89 14.98
CA ASN A 521 44.03 8.65 14.17
C ASN A 521 42.67 8.30 13.56
N VAL A 522 41.87 9.31 13.15
CA VAL A 522 40.60 9.09 12.44
C VAL A 522 40.89 8.41 11.09
N THR A 523 40.50 7.15 10.96
CA THR A 523 40.65 6.28 9.78
C THR A 523 39.29 5.71 9.36
N ALA A 524 39.28 4.83 8.35
CA ALA A 524 38.06 4.11 7.97
C ALA A 524 37.59 3.09 9.03
N ASP A 525 38.52 2.63 9.87
CA ASP A 525 38.37 1.44 10.72
C ASP A 525 38.43 1.77 12.22
N SER A 526 38.94 2.95 12.60
CA SER A 526 38.99 3.41 13.99
C SER A 526 39.18 4.93 14.10
N PHE A 527 38.94 5.46 15.30
CA PHE A 527 39.50 6.73 15.77
C PHE A 527 39.91 6.62 17.24
N ASP A 528 40.83 7.48 17.70
CA ASP A 528 41.19 7.60 19.11
C ASP A 528 40.55 8.86 19.70
N MET A 529 40.05 8.80 20.94
CA MET A 529 39.47 9.93 21.67
C MET A 529 40.04 10.02 23.08
N HIS A 530 40.24 11.23 23.60
CA HIS A 530 40.47 11.47 25.03
C HIS A 530 39.85 12.80 25.48
N PHE A 531 39.78 13.00 26.79
CA PHE A 531 39.46 14.28 27.40
C PHE A 531 40.75 14.99 27.84
N GLN A 532 41.00 16.19 27.31
CA GLN A 532 42.19 16.97 27.57
C GLN A 532 41.84 18.16 28.47
N GLU A 533 42.38 18.17 29.69
CA GLU A 533 42.35 19.36 30.57
C GLU A 533 43.08 20.55 29.92
N TRP A 534 42.69 21.78 30.29
CA TRP A 534 43.47 22.97 29.92
C TRP A 534 44.89 22.92 30.50
N ASP A 535 45.89 23.49 29.82
CA ASP A 535 47.32 23.32 30.16
C ASP A 535 47.72 23.80 31.59
N TYR A 536 46.87 24.58 32.28
CA TYR A 536 47.05 25.00 33.67
C TYR A 536 46.45 24.05 34.73
N LEU A 537 45.67 23.06 34.28
CA LEU A 537 45.04 21.98 35.04
C LEU A 537 45.73 20.65 34.65
N ASP A 538 47.07 20.55 34.80
CA ASP A 538 47.86 19.39 34.35
C ASP A 538 47.77 18.17 35.30
N GLY A 539 46.54 17.79 35.66
CA GLY A 539 46.19 16.87 36.73
C GLY A 539 46.10 15.39 36.34
N ILE A 540 45.16 14.69 36.99
CA ILE A 540 44.66 13.38 36.57
C ILE A 540 43.15 13.52 36.63
N HIS A 541 42.52 13.70 35.48
CA HIS A 541 41.09 13.90 35.36
C HIS A 541 40.31 12.61 35.67
N GLU A 542 39.19 12.70 36.40
CA GLU A 542 38.28 11.56 36.54
C GLU A 542 37.54 11.24 35.21
N ILE A 543 36.91 10.06 35.11
CA ILE A 543 36.28 9.56 33.88
C ILE A 543 35.15 10.48 33.44
N GLU A 544 35.17 10.93 32.18
CA GLU A 544 34.04 11.63 31.54
C GLU A 544 33.34 10.76 30.49
N SER A 545 32.04 11.00 30.28
CA SER A 545 31.26 10.34 29.24
C SER A 545 30.99 11.28 28.07
N VAL A 546 31.48 10.88 26.88
CA VAL A 546 31.36 11.63 25.63
C VAL A 546 30.51 10.82 24.64
N PRO A 547 29.40 11.38 24.10
CA PRO A 547 28.72 10.77 22.96
C PRO A 547 29.55 11.00 21.68
N TYR A 548 29.48 10.11 20.71
CA TYR A 548 30.08 10.32 19.39
C TYR A 548 29.15 9.90 18.26
N LEU A 549 29.33 10.53 17.10
CA LEU A 549 28.56 10.31 15.88
C LEU A 549 29.51 10.15 14.70
N VAL A 550 29.36 9.06 13.94
CA VAL A 550 30.25 8.75 12.80
C VAL A 550 29.47 8.95 11.50
N LEU A 551 29.95 9.86 10.65
CA LEU A 551 29.26 10.25 9.43
C LEU A 551 30.17 10.16 8.19
N LYS A 552 29.62 9.66 7.08
CA LYS A 552 30.28 9.69 5.77
C LYS A 552 30.53 11.14 5.34
N GLN A 553 31.68 11.42 4.73
CA GLN A 553 32.01 12.76 4.22
C GLN A 553 31.13 13.14 3.01
N GLY A 554 30.58 14.36 3.01
CA GLY A 554 29.80 14.93 1.92
C GLY A 554 28.37 15.32 2.29
N ARG A 555 27.56 15.64 1.27
CA ARG A 555 26.15 16.03 1.44
C ARG A 555 25.22 14.83 1.22
N GLN A 556 24.50 14.45 2.26
CA GLN A 556 23.44 13.44 2.26
C GLN A 556 22.07 14.11 2.29
N ILE A 557 21.10 13.57 1.56
CA ILE A 557 19.70 14.00 1.56
C ILE A 557 18.89 12.84 2.12
N MET A 558 18.19 13.08 3.21
CA MET A 558 17.40 12.07 3.91
C MET A 558 16.04 11.86 3.23
N PRO A 559 15.40 10.68 3.40
CA PRO A 559 14.09 10.42 2.79
C PRO A 559 12.96 11.37 3.25
N ASP A 560 13.10 12.03 4.41
CA ASP A 560 12.17 13.04 4.93
C ASP A 560 12.43 14.48 4.42
N GLY A 561 13.41 14.65 3.52
CA GLY A 561 13.81 15.95 2.98
C GLY A 561 14.85 16.71 3.81
N SER A 562 15.27 16.18 4.97
CA SER A 562 16.40 16.71 5.72
C SER A 562 17.71 16.59 4.94
N ILE A 563 18.69 17.42 5.26
CA ILE A 563 20.01 17.42 4.62
C ILE A 563 21.08 17.44 5.71
N LEU A 564 21.97 16.45 5.69
CA LEU A 564 23.19 16.43 6.49
C LEU A 564 24.36 16.70 5.55
N GLU A 565 25.13 17.75 5.80
CA GLU A 565 26.36 18.02 5.05
C GLU A 565 27.56 17.99 5.99
N THR A 566 28.49 17.08 5.70
CA THR A 566 29.76 16.98 6.41
C THR A 566 30.93 17.41 5.52
N GLY A 567 31.96 17.97 6.14
CA GLY A 567 33.20 18.31 5.45
C GLY A 567 34.31 18.68 6.42
N ASN A 568 35.49 18.96 5.88
CA ASN A 568 36.67 19.32 6.64
C ASN A 568 37.20 20.69 6.21
N LEU A 569 37.74 21.45 7.16
CA LEU A 569 38.50 22.68 6.95
C LEU A 569 39.80 22.65 7.76
N SER A 570 40.84 23.36 7.30
CA SER A 570 42.09 23.51 8.04
C SER A 570 42.15 24.87 8.73
N LEU A 571 42.40 24.87 10.03
CA LEU A 571 42.53 26.07 10.87
C LEU A 571 43.94 26.13 11.48
N ASP A 572 44.52 27.32 11.64
CA ASP A 572 45.85 27.51 12.22
C ASP A 572 45.96 28.74 13.15
N GLY A 573 46.89 28.69 14.10
CA GLY A 573 47.00 29.66 15.18
C GLY A 573 45.76 29.69 16.08
N THR A 574 45.57 30.81 16.77
CA THR A 574 44.43 31.03 17.67
C THR A 574 43.72 32.36 17.37
N GLY A 575 42.39 32.39 17.49
CA GLY A 575 41.53 33.53 17.16
C GLY A 575 41.44 33.88 15.65
N ASN A 576 42.04 33.05 14.78
CA ASN A 576 42.09 33.27 13.34
C ASN A 576 40.82 32.78 12.63
N TRP A 577 39.85 33.69 12.44
CA TRP A 577 38.58 33.38 11.77
C TRP A 577 38.74 33.12 10.27
N VAL A 578 38.44 31.89 9.84
CA VAL A 578 38.47 31.42 8.45
C VAL A 578 37.03 31.19 7.94
N PRO A 579 36.63 31.74 6.78
CA PRO A 579 35.33 31.48 6.19
C PRO A 579 35.30 30.12 5.46
N GLN A 580 34.28 29.32 5.75
CA GLN A 580 33.99 28.04 5.10
C GLN A 580 32.66 28.13 4.34
N SER A 581 32.63 27.68 3.09
CA SER A 581 31.41 27.57 2.29
C SER A 581 30.88 26.14 2.31
N PHE A 582 29.55 26.00 2.28
CA PHE A 582 28.91 24.71 2.04
C PHE A 582 29.01 24.29 0.56
N SER A 583 28.90 22.98 0.32
CA SER A 583 28.93 22.36 -1.02
C SER A 583 27.78 22.82 -1.90
N GLY A 584 26.63 23.12 -1.28
CA GLY A 584 25.47 23.77 -1.87
C GLY A 584 24.79 24.68 -0.86
N ALA A 585 23.93 25.57 -1.35
CA ALA A 585 23.07 26.34 -0.45
C ALA A 585 22.04 25.42 0.22
N PHE A 586 21.62 25.80 1.42
CA PHE A 586 20.44 25.27 2.10
C PHE A 586 19.24 26.21 1.88
N ASP A 587 18.02 25.70 2.11
CA ASP A 587 16.80 26.51 1.94
C ASP A 587 16.55 27.48 3.11
N ASP A 588 17.08 27.18 4.30
CA ASP A 588 17.26 28.11 5.41
C ASP A 588 18.63 27.88 6.08
N THR A 589 18.93 28.60 7.16
CA THR A 589 20.19 28.50 7.91
C THR A 589 20.27 27.16 8.66
N PRO A 590 21.24 26.28 8.32
CA PRO A 590 21.39 24.99 8.99
C PRO A 590 21.91 25.15 10.42
N LYS A 591 21.73 24.13 11.25
CA LYS A 591 22.43 23.97 12.53
C LYS A 591 23.86 23.50 12.27
N LEU A 592 24.85 24.06 12.95
CA LEU A 592 26.27 23.78 12.72
C LEU A 592 26.93 23.16 13.95
N PHE A 593 27.76 22.14 13.74
CA PHE A 593 28.57 21.48 14.77
C PHE A 593 30.00 21.29 14.25
N LEU A 594 31.02 21.48 15.10
CA LEU A 594 32.43 21.26 14.76
C LEU A 594 33.06 20.19 15.67
N THR A 595 34.08 19.50 15.16
CA THR A 595 34.98 18.66 16.00
C THR A 595 36.36 18.60 15.37
N ILE A 596 37.40 18.77 16.17
CA ILE A 596 38.79 18.68 15.71
C ILE A 596 39.13 17.20 15.45
N GLN A 597 39.54 16.87 14.23
CA GLN A 597 39.78 15.49 13.75
C GLN A 597 41.24 15.04 13.90
N THR A 598 42.15 15.94 14.31
CA THR A 598 43.58 15.69 14.39
C THR A 598 44.19 16.25 15.68
N PHE A 599 45.35 15.72 16.04
CA PHE A 599 46.16 16.15 17.17
C PHE A 599 47.58 16.47 16.66
N ASN A 600 47.77 17.70 16.16
CA ASN A 600 49.04 18.18 15.60
C ASN A 600 49.83 19.08 16.55
N ASP A 601 49.20 19.59 17.60
CA ASP A 601 49.85 20.27 18.73
C ASP A 601 49.38 19.68 20.06
N ASN A 602 50.22 19.81 21.09
CA ASN A 602 49.95 19.23 22.42
C ASN A 602 49.24 20.18 23.39
N GLN A 603 49.03 21.45 23.00
CA GLN A 603 48.28 22.44 23.78
C GLN A 603 46.77 22.16 23.65
N ALA A 604 46.01 22.38 24.73
CA ALA A 604 44.56 22.24 24.70
C ALA A 604 43.93 23.36 23.83
N VAL A 605 42.97 23.00 22.98
CA VAL A 605 42.36 23.91 22.00
C VAL A 605 40.90 23.52 21.71
N THR A 606 40.03 24.52 21.55
CA THR A 606 38.62 24.36 21.15
C THR A 606 38.36 24.99 19.77
N ALA A 607 37.34 24.51 19.06
CA ALA A 607 36.90 25.07 17.78
C ALA A 607 35.57 25.82 17.95
N ARG A 608 35.55 27.11 17.61
CA ARG A 608 34.40 28.01 17.77
C ARG A 608 33.85 28.46 16.42
N ALA A 609 32.53 28.65 16.31
CA ALA A 609 31.87 29.07 15.08
C ALA A 609 31.13 30.41 15.19
N ARG A 610 30.96 31.11 14.07
CA ARG A 610 30.08 32.29 13.97
C ARG A 610 29.61 32.54 12.54
N ASN A 611 28.73 33.53 12.38
CA ASN A 611 28.26 34.01 11.08
C ASN A 611 27.67 32.88 10.20
N VAL A 612 26.99 31.92 10.82
CA VAL A 612 26.32 30.82 10.11
C VAL A 612 25.19 31.38 9.23
N THR A 613 25.17 30.95 7.99
CA THR A 613 24.18 31.33 6.96
C THR A 613 23.83 30.11 6.13
N ALA A 614 22.75 30.17 5.35
CA ALA A 614 22.39 29.15 4.36
C ALA A 614 23.47 28.82 3.30
N THR A 615 24.61 29.53 3.27
CA THR A 615 25.71 29.34 2.30
C THR A 615 27.07 29.00 2.92
N GLY A 616 27.23 29.10 4.24
CA GLY A 616 28.50 28.90 4.92
C GLY A 616 28.58 29.60 6.28
N PHE A 617 29.76 29.53 6.90
CA PHE A 617 30.06 30.01 8.26
C PHE A 617 31.50 30.53 8.36
N GLU A 618 31.88 31.08 9.51
CA GLU A 618 33.28 31.32 9.88
C GLU A 618 33.64 30.47 11.12
N ALA A 619 34.86 29.93 11.18
CA ALA A 619 35.36 29.19 12.33
C ALA A 619 36.80 29.56 12.68
N ALA A 620 37.20 29.34 13.94
CA ALA A 620 38.54 29.57 14.46
C ALA A 620 38.88 28.58 15.58
N LEU A 621 40.17 28.34 15.79
CA LEU A 621 40.70 27.67 16.99
C LEU A 621 40.89 28.69 18.12
N PHE A 622 40.69 28.27 19.36
CA PHE A 622 40.94 29.03 20.58
C PHE A 622 41.69 28.16 21.59
N GLU A 623 42.93 28.55 21.91
CA GLU A 623 43.75 27.97 22.98
C GLU A 623 43.36 28.57 24.34
N GLN A 624 43.90 28.07 25.46
CA GLN A 624 43.71 28.73 26.75
C GLN A 624 44.19 30.19 26.68
N GLU A 625 43.49 31.09 27.36
CA GLU A 625 43.65 32.54 27.20
C GLU A 625 45.05 33.04 27.55
N SER A 626 45.66 32.48 28.60
CA SER A 626 47.01 32.86 29.04
C SER A 626 48.13 32.36 28.11
N LEU A 627 47.82 31.43 27.21
CA LEU A 627 48.73 30.88 26.18
C LEU A 627 48.15 31.06 24.76
N MET A 628 47.56 32.23 24.50
CA MET A 628 47.19 32.67 23.15
C MET A 628 48.43 33.02 22.29
N ASP A 629 49.43 32.13 22.19
CA ASP A 629 50.68 32.36 21.46
C ASP A 629 50.84 31.58 20.14
N GLY A 630 49.96 30.60 19.86
CA GLY A 630 49.57 30.19 18.51
C GLY A 630 49.77 28.71 18.17
N HIS A 631 48.65 27.99 18.12
CA HIS A 631 48.52 26.57 17.78
C HIS A 631 49.00 26.16 16.37
N ALA A 632 49.50 24.92 16.22
CA ALA A 632 49.71 24.29 14.92
C ALA A 632 48.41 24.09 14.10
N THR A 633 48.55 23.85 12.80
CA THR A 633 47.40 23.62 11.91
C THR A 633 46.67 22.33 12.27
N GLU A 634 45.35 22.42 12.53
CA GLU A 634 44.48 21.27 12.74
C GLU A 634 43.46 21.11 11.60
N THR A 635 43.00 19.87 11.38
CA THR A 635 41.83 19.58 10.55
C THR A 635 40.60 19.57 11.45
N VAL A 636 39.64 20.45 11.16
CA VAL A 636 38.35 20.51 11.86
C VAL A 636 37.28 19.97 10.92
N GLY A 637 36.53 18.99 11.40
CA GLY A 637 35.33 18.48 10.76
C GLY A 637 34.14 19.37 11.11
N TYR A 638 33.21 19.54 10.18
CA TYR A 638 31.93 20.19 10.41
C TYR A 638 30.77 19.29 10.00
N LEU A 639 29.66 19.40 10.72
CA LEU A 639 28.34 18.92 10.34
C LEU A 639 27.40 20.12 10.25
N ALA A 640 26.75 20.30 9.09
CA ALA A 640 25.64 21.21 8.90
C ALA A 640 24.34 20.41 8.69
N VAL A 641 23.35 20.62 9.56
CA VAL A 641 22.06 19.91 9.53
C VAL A 641 20.93 20.87 9.18
N TYR A 642 20.15 20.55 8.17
CA TYR A 642 18.91 21.21 7.82
C TYR A 642 17.76 20.21 7.88
N ALA A 643 16.65 20.60 8.50
CA ALA A 643 15.45 19.78 8.67
C ALA A 643 14.21 20.65 8.40
N PRO A 644 13.32 20.28 7.45
CA PRO A 644 12.01 20.94 7.27
C PRO A 644 11.13 20.83 8.53
N ASP A 645 10.22 21.79 8.76
CA ASP A 645 9.36 21.82 9.95
C ASP A 645 8.61 20.48 10.19
N ASP A 646 8.06 19.88 9.12
CA ASP A 646 7.29 18.63 9.14
C ASP A 646 8.15 17.34 9.10
N SER A 647 9.49 17.44 9.17
CA SER A 647 10.40 16.29 9.11
C SER A 647 10.62 15.62 10.48
N ASN A 648 11.00 14.34 10.49
CA ASN A 648 11.29 13.62 11.74
C ASN A 648 12.57 14.15 12.42
N LEU A 649 13.50 14.75 11.67
CA LEU A 649 14.73 15.30 12.24
C LEU A 649 14.52 16.64 12.95
N SER A 650 13.43 17.38 12.64
CA SER A 650 13.18 18.71 13.22
C SER A 650 12.97 18.67 14.74
N THR A 651 12.40 17.58 15.27
CA THR A 651 12.18 17.38 16.71
C THR A 651 13.47 17.21 17.53
N TYR A 652 14.59 16.95 16.85
CA TYR A 652 15.88 16.66 17.47
C TYR A 652 16.87 17.84 17.38
N LEU A 653 16.48 18.96 16.76
CA LEU A 653 17.34 20.10 16.45
C LEU A 653 16.78 21.39 17.07
N GLN A 654 17.65 22.16 17.73
CA GLN A 654 17.28 23.48 18.27
C GLN A 654 18.46 24.45 18.33
N SER A 655 18.18 25.73 18.60
CA SER A 655 19.19 26.72 19.02
C SER A 655 18.76 27.33 20.35
N LEU A 656 19.71 27.49 21.27
CA LEU A 656 19.48 27.98 22.63
C LEU A 656 20.32 29.22 22.93
N SER A 657 19.80 30.10 23.77
CA SER A 657 20.60 31.19 24.37
C SER A 657 21.13 30.68 25.71
N MET A 658 22.42 30.35 25.78
CA MET A 658 23.05 29.73 26.95
C MET A 658 24.03 30.69 27.63
N THR A 659 24.37 30.43 28.90
CA THR A 659 25.40 31.12 29.71
C THR A 659 26.16 30.07 30.53
N HIS A 660 26.95 30.51 31.52
CA HIS A 660 27.48 29.66 32.59
C HIS A 660 26.42 29.01 33.50
N ASP A 661 25.16 29.47 33.45
CA ASP A 661 24.05 28.82 34.16
C ASP A 661 23.54 27.59 33.38
N TRP A 662 23.22 26.52 34.10
CA TRP A 662 22.63 25.31 33.54
C TRP A 662 21.33 25.60 32.77
N THR A 663 21.37 25.34 31.47
CA THR A 663 20.23 25.39 30.53
C THR A 663 19.73 23.98 30.29
N GLN A 664 18.47 23.71 30.61
CA GLN A 664 17.88 22.36 30.52
C GLN A 664 17.40 22.02 29.11
N ILE A 665 17.64 20.78 28.70
CA ILE A 665 17.35 20.21 27.38
C ILE A 665 16.85 18.78 27.57
N GLY A 666 15.54 18.58 27.50
CA GLY A 666 14.93 17.30 27.86
C GLY A 666 15.30 16.89 29.28
N ALA A 667 16.09 15.82 29.40
CA ALA A 667 16.60 15.29 30.67
C ALA A 667 18.00 15.80 31.06
N THR A 668 18.67 16.57 30.18
CA THR A 668 20.10 16.93 30.31
C THR A 668 20.26 18.43 30.50
N GLY A 669 21.05 18.85 31.49
CA GLY A 669 21.53 20.24 31.56
C GLY A 669 22.76 20.43 30.69
N LEU A 670 22.86 21.55 29.97
CA LEU A 670 24.11 22.05 29.38
C LEU A 670 24.52 23.39 30.02
N LYS A 671 25.83 23.66 30.11
CA LYS A 671 26.39 24.97 30.51
C LYS A 671 27.54 25.36 29.58
N LEU A 672 27.79 26.67 29.46
CA LEU A 672 29.06 27.20 28.94
C LEU A 672 30.08 27.22 30.09
N GLU A 673 31.28 26.72 29.85
CA GLU A 673 32.37 26.77 30.82
C GLU A 673 33.50 27.66 30.31
N GLU A 674 33.62 28.82 30.96
CA GLU A 674 34.68 29.81 30.75
C GLU A 674 36.02 29.33 31.31
N GLU A 675 37.07 29.49 30.51
CA GLU A 675 38.47 29.16 30.79
C GLU A 675 39.09 30.22 31.74
N GLN A 676 39.75 29.81 32.82
CA GLN A 676 40.10 30.68 33.96
C GLN A 676 41.61 30.98 34.10
N SER A 677 42.38 30.93 33.02
CA SER A 677 43.84 31.08 33.08
C SER A 677 44.35 32.53 33.05
N GLN A 678 43.59 33.49 32.50
CA GLN A 678 43.94 34.92 32.61
C GLN A 678 43.28 35.63 33.77
N ASP A 679 42.04 35.30 34.11
CA ASP A 679 41.38 35.78 35.32
C ASP A 679 40.47 34.73 35.97
N THR A 680 39.79 35.11 37.04
CA THR A 680 38.97 34.22 37.87
C THR A 680 37.49 34.55 37.75
N GLU A 681 37.08 35.12 36.61
CA GLU A 681 35.67 35.19 36.24
C GLU A 681 35.17 33.77 35.91
N VAL A 682 33.86 33.57 36.07
CA VAL A 682 33.16 32.29 35.88
C VAL A 682 31.80 32.54 35.22
N THR A 683 31.66 33.71 34.59
CA THR A 683 30.40 34.33 34.21
C THR A 683 30.35 34.82 32.76
N HIS A 684 30.50 33.91 31.82
CA HIS A 684 30.41 34.21 30.39
C HIS A 684 29.06 34.82 29.97
N SER A 685 29.09 35.79 29.04
CA SER A 685 27.93 36.36 28.35
C SER A 685 27.09 35.32 27.61
N SER A 686 25.84 35.67 27.25
CA SER A 686 24.97 34.70 26.59
C SER A 686 25.26 34.54 25.10
N GLU A 687 25.45 33.28 24.69
CA GLU A 687 25.69 32.88 23.31
C GLU A 687 24.57 32.03 22.74
N THR A 688 24.42 32.04 21.42
CA THR A 688 23.56 31.11 20.70
C THR A 688 24.33 29.82 20.46
N VAL A 689 23.79 28.72 20.98
CA VAL A 689 24.33 27.36 20.85
C VAL A 689 23.36 26.53 20.03
N ASP A 690 23.82 25.95 18.93
CA ASP A 690 23.05 24.95 18.18
C ASP A 690 23.18 23.60 18.88
N VAL A 691 22.09 22.83 18.95
CA VAL A 691 22.02 21.54 19.65
C VAL A 691 21.33 20.49 18.78
N LEU A 692 21.94 19.31 18.70
CA LEU A 692 21.38 18.08 18.14
C LEU A 692 21.31 17.03 19.26
N MET A 693 20.12 16.46 19.45
CA MET A 693 19.90 15.30 20.32
C MET A 693 19.65 14.06 19.45
N LEU A 694 20.61 13.15 19.36
CA LEU A 694 20.43 11.93 18.57
C LEU A 694 20.95 10.74 19.36
N GLY A 695 20.12 9.69 19.47
CA GLY A 695 20.56 8.44 20.09
C GLY A 695 20.79 8.47 21.60
N GLY A 696 20.24 9.46 22.31
CA GLY A 696 20.60 9.75 23.71
C GLY A 696 21.92 10.53 23.86
N GLY A 697 22.67 10.74 22.78
CA GLY A 697 23.78 11.67 22.72
C GLY A 697 23.33 13.12 22.58
N VAL A 698 24.09 14.05 23.16
CA VAL A 698 23.90 15.50 23.01
C VAL A 698 25.13 16.10 22.35
N TYR A 699 24.93 16.71 21.20
CA TYR A 699 25.95 17.41 20.42
C TYR A 699 25.58 18.89 20.41
N ALA A 700 26.53 19.78 20.70
CA ALA A 700 26.26 21.21 20.76
C ALA A 700 27.47 22.03 20.31
N GLN A 701 27.22 23.24 19.81
CA GLN A 701 28.25 24.14 19.32
C GLN A 701 27.81 25.60 19.48
N ASP A 702 28.70 26.46 19.98
CA ASP A 702 28.49 27.91 19.92
C ASP A 702 28.57 28.41 18.47
N VAL A 703 27.52 29.10 18.02
CA VAL A 703 27.41 29.68 16.67
C VAL A 703 27.39 31.21 16.67
N THR A 704 27.73 31.79 17.82
CA THR A 704 27.99 33.22 18.02
C THR A 704 29.20 33.39 18.93
N HIS A 705 30.01 34.40 18.66
CA HIS A 705 31.14 34.78 19.50
C HIS A 705 30.89 36.20 20.03
N THR A 706 30.36 36.30 21.26
CA THR A 706 29.88 37.56 21.85
C THR A 706 30.92 38.26 22.71
N GLU A 707 31.82 37.48 23.31
CA GLU A 707 32.92 37.90 24.18
C GLU A 707 34.20 37.19 23.69
N PRO A 708 35.41 37.76 23.85
CA PRO A 708 36.63 37.17 23.28
C PRO A 708 37.12 35.92 24.02
N ASP A 709 36.48 35.61 25.15
CA ASP A 709 36.93 34.66 26.15
C ASP A 709 36.80 33.22 25.65
N THR A 710 37.61 32.32 26.19
CA THR A 710 37.65 30.92 25.74
C THR A 710 36.65 30.09 26.52
N ILE A 711 35.83 29.31 25.81
CA ILE A 711 34.77 28.51 26.41
C ILE A 711 34.80 27.05 25.94
N THR A 712 34.28 26.19 26.80
CA THR A 712 33.91 24.81 26.49
C THR A 712 32.43 24.58 26.81
N LEU A 713 31.91 23.42 26.43
CA LEU A 713 30.54 23.00 26.73
C LEU A 713 30.62 21.75 27.63
N ARG A 714 29.79 21.69 28.68
CA ARG A 714 29.61 20.49 29.51
C ARG A 714 28.14 20.11 29.61
N ARG A 715 27.88 18.81 29.81
CA ARG A 715 26.54 18.26 30.08
C ARG A 715 26.45 17.67 31.49
N SER A 716 25.25 17.64 32.07
CA SER A 716 25.02 16.97 33.34
C SER A 716 25.27 15.46 33.24
N THR A 717 25.81 14.87 34.30
CA THR A 717 26.17 13.45 34.35
C THR A 717 24.95 12.54 34.44
N MET A 718 24.78 11.62 33.50
CA MET A 718 23.92 10.45 33.68
C MET A 718 24.78 9.19 33.92
N ALA A 719 24.36 8.32 34.85
CA ALA A 719 24.99 7.02 35.07
C ALA A 719 23.94 5.90 35.16
N THR A 720 24.26 4.74 34.60
CA THR A 720 23.36 3.58 34.65
C THR A 720 23.58 2.79 35.95
N ILE A 721 22.57 2.72 36.83
CA ILE A 721 22.62 1.90 38.05
C ILE A 721 21.78 0.64 37.88
N HIS A 722 22.44 -0.51 37.98
CA HIS A 722 21.80 -1.82 37.96
C HIS A 722 21.40 -2.26 39.39
N ALA A 723 20.18 -2.78 39.54
CA ALA A 723 19.75 -3.48 40.73
C ALA A 723 20.39 -4.88 40.83
N ILE A 724 20.75 -5.33 42.04
CA ILE A 724 21.21 -6.70 42.23
C ILE A 724 20.06 -7.70 42.02
N ALA A 725 20.38 -8.89 41.51
CA ALA A 725 19.40 -9.94 41.23
C ALA A 725 18.58 -10.39 42.47
N GLU A 726 19.16 -10.30 43.68
CA GLU A 726 18.45 -10.61 44.93
C GLU A 726 17.37 -9.57 45.29
N GLY A 727 17.45 -8.37 44.70
CA GLY A 727 16.54 -7.26 44.97
C GLY A 727 16.73 -6.59 46.35
N GLY A 728 15.83 -5.68 46.69
CA GLY A 728 15.92 -4.92 47.94
C GLY A 728 14.97 -3.73 48.04
N ASN A 729 15.28 -2.79 48.92
CA ASN A 729 14.57 -1.51 49.07
C ASN A 729 15.32 -0.39 48.33
N TRP A 730 14.59 0.50 47.64
CA TRP A 730 15.19 1.53 46.78
C TRP A 730 16.25 2.38 47.49
N ASN A 731 15.97 2.84 48.71
CA ASN A 731 16.90 3.68 49.48
C ASN A 731 18.02 2.93 50.22
N GLU A 732 18.16 1.62 50.02
CA GLU A 732 19.24 0.82 50.61
C GLU A 732 20.35 0.61 49.58
N ALA A 733 21.57 1.06 49.91
CA ALA A 733 22.78 0.86 49.13
C ALA A 733 22.95 -0.59 48.64
N SER A 734 22.63 -1.57 49.49
CA SER A 734 22.74 -3.01 49.19
C SER A 734 21.80 -3.53 48.09
N THR A 735 20.85 -2.73 47.62
CA THR A 735 19.94 -3.09 46.50
C THR A 735 20.60 -2.94 45.13
N TRP A 736 21.75 -2.25 45.06
CA TRP A 736 22.37 -1.78 43.84
C TRP A 736 23.78 -2.34 43.70
N VAL A 737 24.19 -2.73 42.47
CA VAL A 737 25.43 -3.47 42.21
C VAL A 737 26.68 -2.75 42.76
N GLU A 738 26.69 -1.43 42.73
CA GLU A 738 27.82 -0.58 43.16
C GLU A 738 27.70 -0.08 44.62
N GLY A 739 26.63 -0.42 45.34
CA GLY A 739 26.39 0.12 46.68
C GLY A 739 25.89 1.58 46.69
N ARG A 740 25.52 2.15 45.53
CA ARG A 740 25.03 3.53 45.37
C ARG A 740 23.51 3.54 45.13
N VAL A 741 22.79 4.44 45.79
CA VAL A 741 21.35 4.65 45.57
C VAL A 741 21.15 5.60 44.37
N PRO A 742 20.21 5.33 43.44
CA PRO A 742 19.94 6.20 42.30
C PRO A 742 19.59 7.65 42.66
N ALA A 743 20.17 8.57 41.89
CA ALA A 743 19.99 10.01 41.93
C ALA A 743 19.21 10.53 40.70
N GLU A 744 18.95 11.84 40.67
CA GLU A 744 18.03 12.52 39.73
C GLU A 744 18.40 12.35 38.24
N ASP A 745 19.67 12.17 37.93
CA ASP A 745 20.18 12.02 36.56
C ASP A 745 20.47 10.56 36.17
N ASP A 746 20.26 9.59 37.07
CA ASP A 746 20.65 8.19 36.84
C ASP A 746 19.64 7.42 35.97
N VAL A 747 20.11 6.63 35.01
CA VAL A 747 19.29 5.61 34.35
C VAL A 747 19.28 4.37 35.24
N VAL A 748 18.10 3.84 35.59
CA VAL A 748 18.00 2.70 36.51
C VAL A 748 17.59 1.44 35.76
N GLU A 749 18.36 0.37 35.87
CA GLU A 749 17.98 -0.95 35.36
C GLU A 749 17.59 -1.90 36.49
N ILE A 750 16.37 -2.43 36.43
CA ILE A 750 15.81 -3.33 37.43
C ILE A 750 15.78 -4.75 36.88
N ASN A 751 16.70 -5.58 37.39
CA ASN A 751 16.88 -7.00 37.04
C ASN A 751 16.37 -7.98 38.12
N GLY A 752 15.60 -7.49 39.07
CA GLY A 752 15.11 -8.26 40.21
C GLY A 752 13.91 -7.60 40.88
N LEU A 753 13.69 -7.89 42.17
CA LEU A 753 12.60 -7.29 42.95
C LEU A 753 13.07 -6.03 43.70
N VAL A 754 12.74 -4.85 43.18
CA VAL A 754 13.06 -3.56 43.83
C VAL A 754 11.81 -2.95 44.44
N ARG A 755 11.89 -2.58 45.72
CA ARG A 755 10.81 -1.97 46.49
C ARG A 755 10.99 -0.47 46.64
N LEU A 756 10.18 0.33 45.96
CA LEU A 756 10.14 1.78 46.12
C LEU A 756 9.56 2.14 47.50
N ASN A 757 10.44 2.57 48.41
CA ASN A 757 10.12 2.89 49.80
C ASN A 757 10.38 4.37 50.19
N VAL A 758 10.68 5.19 49.19
CA VAL A 758 10.85 6.64 49.26
C VAL A 758 10.38 7.22 47.91
N SER A 759 10.00 8.50 47.85
CA SER A 759 9.84 9.15 46.55
C SER A 759 11.21 9.53 46.00
N SER A 760 11.43 9.31 44.71
CA SER A 760 12.72 9.51 44.02
C SER A 760 12.51 10.17 42.67
N THR A 761 13.52 10.89 42.20
CA THR A 761 13.69 11.29 40.80
C THR A 761 14.88 10.53 40.22
N ILE A 762 14.83 10.18 38.93
CA ILE A 762 15.87 9.48 38.16
C ILE A 762 15.86 9.94 36.69
N GLY A 763 16.97 9.77 35.98
CA GLY A 763 17.15 10.16 34.57
C GLY A 763 16.47 9.22 33.56
N GLY A 764 16.33 7.93 33.88
CA GLY A 764 15.64 6.96 33.03
C GLY A 764 15.34 5.66 33.77
N LEU A 765 14.51 4.78 33.19
CA LEU A 765 14.15 3.50 33.82
C LEU A 765 13.98 2.36 32.80
N VAL A 766 14.61 1.22 33.09
CA VAL A 766 14.40 -0.05 32.40
C VAL A 766 14.01 -1.10 33.44
N VAL A 767 12.87 -1.77 33.25
CA VAL A 767 12.47 -2.94 34.04
C VAL A 767 12.48 -4.15 33.12
N THR A 768 13.42 -5.07 33.32
CA THR A 768 13.66 -6.19 32.39
C THR A 768 12.64 -7.32 32.57
N SER A 769 12.66 -8.28 31.65
CA SER A 769 11.71 -9.39 31.64
C SER A 769 11.79 -10.21 32.93
N GLY A 770 10.64 -10.42 33.58
CA GLY A 770 10.54 -11.12 34.88
C GLY A 770 10.93 -10.30 36.12
N ALA A 771 11.50 -9.10 35.96
CA ALA A 771 11.81 -8.20 37.08
C ALA A 771 10.54 -7.53 37.65
N ILE A 772 10.62 -7.01 38.88
CA ILE A 772 9.47 -6.44 39.60
C ILE A 772 9.84 -5.11 40.27
N LEU A 773 9.15 -4.04 39.87
CA LEU A 773 9.14 -2.75 40.57
C LEU A 773 7.88 -2.64 41.44
N ASP A 774 8.07 -2.69 42.76
CA ASP A 774 7.01 -2.82 43.76
C ASP A 774 6.91 -1.56 44.65
N ASN A 775 5.73 -0.92 44.71
CA ASN A 775 5.50 0.19 45.64
C ASN A 775 5.31 -0.34 47.07
N ALA A 776 6.29 -0.05 47.94
CA ALA A 776 6.45 -0.68 49.24
C ALA A 776 5.52 -0.15 50.35
N SER A 777 4.84 0.99 50.14
CA SER A 777 3.95 1.60 51.13
C SER A 777 2.96 2.59 50.48
N ARG A 778 2.64 3.70 51.14
CA ARG A 778 1.57 4.63 50.74
C ARG A 778 2.12 5.99 50.32
N TYR A 779 1.80 6.36 49.08
CA TYR A 779 2.07 7.65 48.45
C TYR A 779 3.54 7.94 48.14
N TYR A 780 4.21 7.00 47.45
CA TYR A 780 5.49 7.30 46.81
C TYR A 780 5.29 7.72 45.35
N THR A 781 6.15 8.64 44.93
CA THR A 781 6.25 9.15 43.57
C THR A 781 7.62 8.76 43.03
N LEU A 782 7.64 8.08 41.88
CA LEU A 782 8.83 7.97 41.07
C LEU A 782 8.71 8.97 39.92
N THR A 783 9.65 9.88 39.82
CA THR A 783 9.78 10.84 38.72
C THR A 783 10.92 10.37 37.82
N ILE A 784 10.66 10.27 36.52
CA ILE A 784 11.60 9.78 35.51
C ILE A 784 11.78 10.93 34.51
N ASN A 785 12.96 11.52 34.48
CA ASN A 785 13.28 12.72 33.72
C ASN A 785 13.55 12.42 32.22
N GLY A 786 13.67 11.14 31.85
CA GLY A 786 13.81 10.64 30.48
C GLY A 786 12.93 9.41 30.23
N ASP A 787 13.43 8.48 29.40
CA ASP A 787 12.65 7.35 28.87
C ASP A 787 12.37 6.25 29.90
N PHE A 788 11.25 5.55 29.71
CA PHE A 788 10.84 4.40 30.54
C PHE A 788 10.46 3.18 29.69
N VAL A 789 11.27 2.12 29.78
CA VAL A 789 10.98 0.79 29.22
C VAL A 789 10.53 -0.17 30.32
N ASN A 790 9.35 -0.77 30.16
CA ASN A 790 8.84 -1.85 31.03
C ASN A 790 8.60 -3.14 30.26
N ASN A 791 9.47 -4.13 30.48
CA ASN A 791 9.31 -5.52 30.05
C ASN A 791 8.94 -6.45 31.23
N GLY A 792 8.95 -5.95 32.47
CA GLY A 792 8.69 -6.72 33.70
C GLY A 792 7.31 -6.48 34.31
N THR A 793 7.24 -6.41 35.65
CA THR A 793 5.99 -6.13 36.40
C THR A 793 6.11 -4.90 37.29
N ILE A 794 5.21 -3.93 37.11
CA ILE A 794 5.05 -2.75 37.97
C ILE A 794 3.78 -2.95 38.81
N GLN A 795 3.89 -2.87 40.14
CA GLN A 795 2.76 -3.17 41.03
C GLN A 795 2.81 -2.45 42.39
N ASN A 796 1.72 -2.60 43.17
CA ASN A 796 1.69 -2.31 44.61
C ASN A 796 1.92 -3.61 45.41
N GLN A 797 2.52 -3.50 46.60
CA GLN A 797 2.93 -4.61 47.48
C GLN A 797 1.86 -5.67 47.81
N ASP A 798 0.58 -5.34 47.72
CA ASP A 798 -0.56 -6.23 48.00
C ASP A 798 -1.33 -6.68 46.75
N ASN A 799 -0.79 -6.41 45.55
CA ASN A 799 -1.46 -6.55 44.24
C ASN A 799 -2.85 -5.88 44.20
N SER A 800 -3.09 -4.88 45.06
CA SER A 800 -4.41 -4.28 45.23
C SER A 800 -4.60 -3.03 44.38
N THR A 801 -5.81 -2.91 43.84
CA THR A 801 -6.36 -1.67 43.27
C THR A 801 -6.94 -0.74 44.35
N SER A 802 -6.67 -1.01 45.63
CA SER A 802 -7.14 -0.22 46.76
C SER A 802 -6.58 1.20 46.73
N SER A 803 -7.46 2.21 46.82
CA SER A 803 -7.12 3.64 46.83
C SER A 803 -6.27 4.11 48.03
N ALA A 804 -5.92 3.19 48.94
CA ALA A 804 -4.97 3.36 50.03
C ALA A 804 -3.50 3.18 49.63
N TYR A 805 -3.21 2.47 48.53
CA TYR A 805 -1.86 2.30 47.97
C TYR A 805 -1.81 3.01 46.63
N ARG A 806 -1.03 4.09 46.58
CA ARG A 806 -0.90 4.93 45.39
C ARG A 806 0.56 5.03 45.01
N PHE A 807 0.91 4.28 43.98
CA PHE A 807 2.13 4.48 43.22
C PHE A 807 1.82 5.55 42.17
N TYR A 808 2.50 6.68 42.28
CA TYR A 808 2.53 7.73 41.28
C TYR A 808 3.80 7.56 40.44
N ILE A 809 3.66 7.47 39.13
CA ILE A 809 4.80 7.51 38.20
C ILE A 809 4.64 8.76 37.34
N ASN A 810 5.67 9.61 37.34
CA ASN A 810 5.74 10.79 36.50
C ASN A 810 6.85 10.56 35.45
N VAL A 811 6.60 10.78 34.16
CA VAL A 811 7.60 10.56 33.08
C VAL A 811 7.67 11.77 32.14
N SER A 812 8.89 12.19 31.76
CA SER A 812 9.13 13.22 30.74
C SER A 812 9.75 12.74 29.43
N GLY A 813 10.25 11.51 29.34
CA GLY A 813 10.57 10.85 28.07
C GLY A 813 9.42 10.02 27.49
N ASN A 814 9.77 9.15 26.54
CA ASN A 814 8.89 8.17 25.93
C ASN A 814 8.61 6.98 26.88
N ILE A 815 7.54 6.24 26.62
CA ILE A 815 7.19 5.04 27.39
C ILE A 815 6.99 3.84 26.45
N THR A 816 7.76 2.78 26.67
CA THR A 816 7.59 1.48 26.01
C THR A 816 7.10 0.45 27.04
N ASN A 817 5.90 -0.10 26.85
CA ASN A 817 5.31 -1.08 27.77
C ASN A 817 4.98 -2.43 27.11
N ASN A 818 5.84 -3.42 27.33
CA ASN A 818 5.60 -4.84 26.98
C ASN A 818 5.29 -5.71 28.19
N GLY A 819 5.47 -5.18 29.40
CA GLY A 819 5.26 -5.86 30.68
C GLY A 819 3.89 -5.63 31.30
N VAL A 820 3.71 -6.15 32.52
CA VAL A 820 2.49 -5.98 33.31
C VAL A 820 2.58 -4.68 34.12
N TRP A 821 1.73 -3.71 33.81
CA TRP A 821 1.70 -2.42 34.49
C TRP A 821 0.43 -2.28 35.35
N ARG A 822 0.55 -2.12 36.68
CA ARG A 822 -0.59 -1.86 37.59
C ARG A 822 -0.27 -0.77 38.60
N ASN A 823 -0.76 0.46 38.38
CA ASN A 823 -0.53 1.60 39.28
C ASN A 823 -1.80 2.44 39.51
N TYR A 824 -1.73 3.38 40.47
CA TYR A 824 -2.86 4.24 40.76
C TYR A 824 -2.92 5.45 39.81
N GLN A 825 -1.77 6.06 39.53
CA GLN A 825 -1.70 7.19 38.61
C GLN A 825 -0.39 7.20 37.82
N LEU A 826 -0.51 7.33 36.50
CA LEU A 826 0.54 7.76 35.59
C LEU A 826 0.34 9.27 35.31
N ALA A 827 1.42 10.03 35.30
CA ALA A 827 1.44 11.40 34.79
C ALA A 827 2.57 11.56 33.78
N LEU A 828 2.28 12.17 32.65
CA LEU A 828 3.31 12.68 31.75
C LEU A 828 3.58 14.14 32.12
N ILE A 829 4.84 14.49 32.37
CA ILE A 829 5.29 15.79 32.89
C ILE A 829 6.33 16.40 31.93
N GLY A 830 6.38 17.72 31.75
CA GLY A 830 7.34 18.38 30.84
C GLY A 830 6.85 18.49 29.39
N THR A 831 7.48 19.35 28.60
CA THR A 831 6.90 20.02 27.41
C THR A 831 7.04 19.33 26.05
N ASP A 832 7.84 18.28 25.96
CA ASP A 832 8.21 17.69 24.66
C ASP A 832 7.13 16.74 24.12
N ALA A 833 7.07 16.58 22.79
CA ALA A 833 6.20 15.60 22.15
C ALA A 833 6.67 14.17 22.50
N ARG A 834 5.72 13.27 22.77
CA ARG A 834 6.00 11.91 23.29
C ARG A 834 5.28 10.83 22.52
N ALA A 835 5.91 9.66 22.48
CA ALA A 835 5.30 8.39 22.19
C ALA A 835 5.01 7.59 23.48
N ILE A 836 3.83 6.98 23.54
CA ILE A 836 3.62 5.74 24.31
C ILE A 836 3.41 4.62 23.30
N GLU A 837 4.21 3.55 23.42
CA GLU A 837 4.14 2.36 22.59
C GLU A 837 4.33 1.06 23.40
N GLY A 838 4.19 -0.09 22.74
CA GLY A 838 4.36 -1.41 23.35
C GLY A 838 3.17 -2.36 23.19
N SER A 839 3.41 -3.62 23.52
CA SER A 839 2.47 -4.73 23.33
C SER A 839 1.47 -4.94 24.46
N ALA A 840 1.64 -4.29 25.62
CA ALA A 840 0.87 -4.56 26.83
C ALA A 840 0.07 -3.34 27.34
N ALA A 841 -1.05 -3.63 28.01
CA ALA A 841 -1.95 -2.62 28.59
C ALA A 841 -1.33 -1.88 29.79
N ILE A 842 -1.65 -0.59 29.91
CA ILE A 842 -1.30 0.27 31.04
C ILE A 842 -2.51 0.35 31.99
N ASP A 843 -2.57 -0.54 32.99
CA ASP A 843 -3.64 -0.58 34.01
C ASP A 843 -3.41 0.49 35.09
N ALA A 844 -3.62 1.75 34.69
CA ALA A 844 -3.51 2.95 35.53
C ALA A 844 -4.91 3.52 35.82
N THR A 845 -5.27 3.71 37.11
CA THR A 845 -6.60 4.26 37.45
C THR A 845 -6.79 5.71 36.98
N TYR A 846 -5.72 6.51 36.97
CA TYR A 846 -5.69 7.89 36.47
C TYR A 846 -4.49 8.07 35.53
N VAL A 847 -4.71 8.62 34.35
CA VAL A 847 -3.65 9.05 33.43
C VAL A 847 -3.75 10.56 33.26
N LYS A 848 -2.73 11.31 33.67
CA LYS A 848 -2.64 12.75 33.39
C LYS A 848 -1.61 13.01 32.29
N ILE A 849 -1.98 13.80 31.31
CA ILE A 849 -1.14 14.22 30.18
C ILE A 849 -1.06 15.75 30.24
N ALA A 850 0.16 16.30 30.30
CA ALA A 850 0.37 17.75 30.39
C ALA A 850 0.53 18.44 29.03
N ASP A 851 1.01 17.70 28.01
CA ASP A 851 1.47 18.24 26.73
C ASP A 851 0.89 17.46 25.54
N ASN A 852 1.36 17.72 24.30
CA ASN A 852 0.90 16.97 23.12
C ASN A 852 1.43 15.53 23.19
N LEU A 853 0.54 14.55 22.99
CA LEU A 853 0.88 13.13 23.11
C LEU A 853 0.39 12.36 21.90
N GLU A 854 1.26 11.52 21.37
CA GLU A 854 0.91 10.47 20.44
C GLU A 854 0.99 9.10 21.13
N ILE A 855 -0.06 8.30 20.99
CA ILE A 855 -0.11 6.94 21.51
C ILE A 855 -0.19 6.02 20.30
N ALA A 856 0.88 5.28 20.07
CA ALA A 856 1.00 4.31 18.99
C ALA A 856 0.61 2.91 19.47
N ASN A 857 0.24 2.04 18.52
CA ASN A 857 0.01 0.61 18.74
C ASN A 857 -1.11 0.28 19.74
N SER A 858 -1.22 -1.00 20.13
CA SER A 858 -2.34 -1.59 20.87
C SER A 858 -2.35 -1.27 22.39
N VAL A 859 -1.88 -0.10 22.80
CA VAL A 859 -1.79 0.30 24.22
C VAL A 859 -3.18 0.59 24.79
N GLU A 860 -3.71 -0.35 25.56
CA GLU A 860 -4.99 -0.20 26.27
C GLU A 860 -4.82 0.53 27.62
N PHE A 861 -5.71 1.48 27.91
CA PHE A 861 -5.85 2.11 29.23
C PHE A 861 -7.15 1.70 29.91
N SER A 862 -7.06 1.30 31.18
CA SER A 862 -8.21 0.84 31.98
C SER A 862 -8.94 1.93 32.78
N GLY A 863 -8.38 3.14 32.85
CA GLY A 863 -8.77 4.20 33.79
C GLY A 863 -9.22 5.52 33.16
N PHE A 864 -9.21 6.58 33.98
CA PHE A 864 -9.64 7.93 33.59
C PHE A 864 -8.48 8.72 32.97
N ILE A 865 -8.67 9.23 31.75
CA ILE A 865 -7.67 10.07 31.06
C ILE A 865 -8.00 11.55 31.28
N PHE A 866 -6.99 12.35 31.62
CA PHE A 866 -7.06 13.80 31.80
C PHE A 866 -5.96 14.50 31.02
N PHE A 867 -6.29 15.45 30.14
CA PHE A 867 -5.29 16.23 29.40
C PHE A 867 -5.62 17.73 29.36
N ASP A 868 -4.61 18.58 29.59
CA ASP A 868 -4.79 20.03 29.70
C ASP A 868 -4.21 20.73 28.45
N ASN A 869 -5.06 21.45 27.72
CA ASN A 869 -4.70 22.41 26.66
C ASN A 869 -3.98 21.89 25.40
N THR A 870 -3.94 20.58 25.16
CA THR A 870 -3.12 19.94 24.11
C THR A 870 -3.93 19.10 23.12
N THR A 871 -3.27 18.58 22.07
CA THR A 871 -3.85 17.51 21.22
C THR A 871 -3.37 16.16 21.73
N LEU A 872 -4.32 15.29 22.08
CA LEU A 872 -4.08 13.88 22.34
C LEU A 872 -4.43 13.09 21.07
N THR A 873 -3.42 12.52 20.41
CA THR A 873 -3.59 11.66 19.24
C THR A 873 -3.45 10.20 19.66
N ILE A 874 -4.41 9.34 19.30
CA ILE A 874 -4.38 7.91 19.62
C ILE A 874 -4.54 7.09 18.33
N ASN A 875 -3.50 6.35 17.98
CA ASN A 875 -3.36 5.52 16.79
C ASN A 875 -3.57 4.04 17.14
N SER A 876 -4.71 3.71 17.75
CA SER A 876 -4.97 2.37 18.31
C SER A 876 -6.38 1.88 17.98
N PRO A 877 -6.57 0.59 17.63
CA PRO A 877 -7.91 0.02 17.37
C PRO A 877 -8.71 -0.31 18.65
N ASN A 878 -8.05 -0.38 19.81
CA ASN A 878 -8.60 -0.91 21.07
C ASN A 878 -8.62 0.14 22.19
N ILE A 879 -9.31 1.25 21.95
CA ILE A 879 -9.30 2.40 22.86
C ILE A 879 -10.32 2.23 23.99
N ILE A 880 -9.79 1.94 25.18
CA ILE A 880 -10.46 1.96 26.50
C ILE A 880 -11.60 0.94 26.62
N SER A 881 -11.28 -0.29 27.02
CA SER A 881 -12.18 -0.98 27.93
C SER A 881 -12.14 -0.23 29.27
N GLY A 882 -13.29 0.09 29.85
CA GLY A 882 -13.37 0.91 31.08
C GLY A 882 -13.00 0.14 32.35
N GLY A 883 -11.88 -0.57 32.32
CA GLY A 883 -11.43 -1.53 33.32
C GLY A 883 -12.53 -2.50 33.73
N ALA A 884 -12.53 -2.90 35.00
CA ALA A 884 -13.57 -3.76 35.57
C ALA A 884 -14.98 -3.12 35.67
N THR A 885 -15.18 -1.89 35.16
CA THR A 885 -16.45 -1.14 35.24
C THR A 885 -17.15 -0.91 33.90
N GLY A 886 -16.45 -1.05 32.78
CA GLY A 886 -17.05 -1.01 31.43
C GLY A 886 -17.45 0.38 30.90
N THR A 887 -16.87 1.46 31.42
CA THR A 887 -17.01 2.83 30.86
C THR A 887 -15.69 3.58 30.80
N GLY A 888 -15.30 4.08 29.62
CA GLY A 888 -14.14 4.96 29.44
C GLY A 888 -14.52 6.43 29.61
N ILE A 889 -13.71 7.18 30.37
CA ILE A 889 -13.91 8.63 30.55
C ILE A 889 -12.62 9.40 30.25
N VAL A 890 -12.71 10.31 29.28
CA VAL A 890 -11.64 11.21 28.85
C VAL A 890 -12.05 12.66 29.11
N ASN A 891 -11.30 13.41 29.91
CA ASN A 891 -11.60 14.82 30.20
C ASN A 891 -10.43 15.72 29.82
N GLY A 892 -10.70 16.96 29.42
CA GLY A 892 -9.64 17.89 29.05
C GLY A 892 -10.13 19.20 28.44
N THR A 893 -9.19 20.08 28.11
CA THR A 893 -9.49 21.39 27.51
C THR A 893 -9.03 21.55 26.05
N GLY A 894 -8.42 20.51 25.46
CA GLY A 894 -7.90 20.52 24.09
C GLY A 894 -8.66 19.60 23.12
N LEU A 895 -7.94 19.01 22.17
CA LEU A 895 -8.47 18.16 21.10
C LEU A 895 -8.14 16.68 21.36
N LEU A 896 -9.11 15.79 21.21
CA LEU A 896 -8.87 14.34 21.10
C LEU A 896 -8.93 13.93 19.63
N ARG A 897 -7.86 13.35 19.09
CA ARG A 897 -7.79 12.80 17.73
C ARG A 897 -7.62 11.28 17.78
N LEU A 898 -8.44 10.56 17.03
CA LEU A 898 -8.38 9.09 16.90
C LEU A 898 -8.07 8.72 15.45
N THR A 899 -7.11 7.80 15.24
CA THR A 899 -6.66 7.39 13.90
C THR A 899 -6.70 5.88 13.61
N GLY A 900 -7.18 5.07 14.55
CA GLY A 900 -7.45 3.64 14.36
C GLY A 900 -8.94 3.30 14.21
N ASP A 901 -9.22 2.01 14.07
CA ASP A 901 -10.57 1.43 14.21
C ASP A 901 -11.16 1.78 15.60
N ILE A 902 -12.48 1.95 15.70
CA ILE A 902 -13.15 2.27 16.99
C ILE A 902 -14.22 1.21 17.27
N GLN A 903 -13.77 0.07 17.79
CA GLN A 903 -14.65 -1.03 18.21
C GLN A 903 -14.97 -0.98 19.71
N SER A 904 -15.70 0.06 20.13
CA SER A 904 -16.03 0.24 21.55
C SER A 904 -17.10 -0.75 22.03
N SER A 905 -16.66 -1.75 22.80
CA SER A 905 -17.54 -2.67 23.54
C SER A 905 -18.16 -2.01 24.80
N SER A 906 -17.62 -0.84 25.19
CA SER A 906 -18.00 -0.01 26.34
C SER A 906 -18.38 1.41 25.90
N ASN A 907 -19.12 2.14 26.74
CA ASN A 907 -19.41 3.55 26.48
C ASN A 907 -18.13 4.38 26.61
N LEU A 908 -17.78 5.15 25.58
CA LEU A 908 -16.73 6.16 25.61
C LEU A 908 -17.37 7.54 25.78
N SER A 909 -16.97 8.27 26.81
CA SER A 909 -17.56 9.58 27.11
C SER A 909 -16.50 10.57 27.60
N GLY A 910 -16.76 11.86 27.46
CA GLY A 910 -15.79 12.85 27.89
C GLY A 910 -16.28 14.28 27.96
N ASN A 911 -15.72 15.03 28.90
CA ASN A 911 -15.82 16.48 28.94
C ASN A 911 -14.58 17.09 28.28
N ILE A 912 -14.59 17.12 26.95
CA ILE A 912 -13.60 17.79 26.08
C ILE A 912 -14.34 18.67 25.05
N PRO A 913 -13.71 19.73 24.52
CA PRO A 913 -14.27 20.57 23.45
C PRO A 913 -14.63 19.80 22.17
N GLU A 914 -13.72 18.97 21.65
CA GLU A 914 -13.91 18.31 20.34
C GLU A 914 -13.24 16.93 20.31
N LEU A 915 -13.96 15.95 19.75
CA LEU A 915 -13.41 14.67 19.28
C LEU A 915 -13.30 14.71 17.75
N GLN A 916 -12.11 14.43 17.22
CA GLN A 916 -11.83 14.25 15.80
C GLN A 916 -11.48 12.79 15.51
N ILE A 917 -12.08 12.19 14.49
CA ILE A 917 -11.78 10.84 13.99
C ILE A 917 -11.32 10.98 12.53
N THR A 918 -10.16 10.45 12.20
CA THR A 918 -9.45 10.64 10.91
C THR A 918 -8.73 9.36 10.50
N GLY A 919 -8.57 9.08 9.21
CA GLY A 919 -7.92 7.87 8.71
C GLY A 919 -8.76 7.21 7.62
N THR A 920 -8.42 6.00 7.20
CA THR A 920 -9.01 5.32 6.04
C THR A 920 -9.68 4.00 6.46
N ASP A 921 -10.82 3.66 5.86
CA ASP A 921 -11.57 2.39 6.04
C ASP A 921 -12.02 2.03 7.47
N GLN A 922 -11.97 2.96 8.43
CA GLN A 922 -12.21 2.68 9.85
C GLN A 922 -13.64 2.28 10.19
N ASN A 923 -13.79 1.36 11.13
CA ASN A 923 -15.05 0.95 11.74
C ASN A 923 -15.32 1.72 13.03
N ILE A 924 -16.30 2.63 13.00
CA ILE A 924 -16.74 3.40 14.17
C ILE A 924 -18.01 2.75 14.74
N SER A 925 -17.93 2.27 15.98
CA SER A 925 -19.02 1.55 16.63
C SER A 925 -19.09 1.74 18.15
N GLY A 926 -20.27 1.50 18.71
CA GLY A 926 -20.56 1.58 20.16
C GLY A 926 -21.24 2.89 20.56
N SER A 927 -20.87 3.49 21.70
CA SER A 927 -21.54 4.69 22.23
C SER A 927 -20.54 5.79 22.59
N LEU A 928 -20.52 6.87 21.82
CA LEU A 928 -19.65 8.04 22.00
C LEU A 928 -20.45 9.22 22.60
N THR A 929 -19.90 9.94 23.58
CA THR A 929 -20.55 11.11 24.20
C THR A 929 -19.55 12.24 24.50
N PHE A 930 -19.62 13.32 23.72
CA PHE A 930 -18.65 14.43 23.73
C PHE A 930 -19.34 15.79 23.47
N SER A 931 -18.63 16.92 23.54
CA SER A 931 -19.24 18.22 23.25
C SER A 931 -19.53 18.40 21.76
N ASP A 932 -18.54 18.15 20.90
CA ASP A 932 -18.69 18.08 19.45
C ASP A 932 -17.87 16.88 18.92
N ILE A 933 -18.35 16.26 17.83
CA ILE A 933 -17.71 15.10 17.19
C ILE A 933 -17.52 15.39 15.70
N ARG A 934 -16.32 15.20 15.16
CA ARG A 934 -16.02 15.28 13.73
C ARG A 934 -15.44 13.97 13.22
N ILE A 935 -16.09 13.36 12.23
CA ILE A 935 -15.61 12.19 11.50
C ILE A 935 -15.13 12.71 10.15
N LEU A 936 -13.81 12.78 9.95
CA LEU A 936 -13.16 13.45 8.81
C LEU A 936 -12.24 12.52 7.98
N GLY A 937 -12.20 11.23 8.32
CA GLY A 937 -11.49 10.21 7.53
C GLY A 937 -12.15 9.89 6.18
N THR A 938 -11.65 8.88 5.48
CA THR A 938 -12.22 8.32 4.25
C THR A 938 -12.78 6.91 4.51
N ARG A 939 -13.76 6.49 3.71
CA ARG A 939 -14.39 5.15 3.72
C ARG A 939 -14.85 4.59 5.08
N GLN A 940 -15.27 5.47 5.97
CA GLN A 940 -15.64 5.17 7.36
C GLN A 940 -16.95 4.38 7.46
N ASN A 941 -16.99 3.35 8.31
CA ASN A 941 -18.16 2.54 8.63
C ASN A 941 -18.76 2.94 9.99
N ILE A 942 -19.82 3.75 10.00
CA ILE A 942 -20.38 4.41 11.19
C ILE A 942 -21.62 3.65 11.72
N SER A 943 -21.58 3.28 13.00
CA SER A 943 -22.67 2.58 13.71
C SER A 943 -22.78 3.00 15.19
N GLY A 944 -23.91 2.67 15.83
CA GLY A 944 -24.08 2.87 17.28
C GLY A 944 -24.72 4.21 17.66
N THR A 945 -24.35 4.77 18.81
CA THR A 945 -24.93 6.02 19.36
C THR A 945 -23.87 7.10 19.51
N LEU A 946 -24.05 8.23 18.84
CA LEU A 946 -23.20 9.42 18.94
C LEU A 946 -23.98 10.51 19.67
N THR A 947 -23.46 11.04 20.78
CA THR A 947 -24.12 12.11 21.55
C THR A 947 -23.21 13.32 21.61
N ALA A 948 -23.68 14.45 21.05
CA ALA A 948 -22.92 15.70 20.94
C ALA A 948 -23.86 16.90 20.72
N ASN A 949 -23.36 18.13 20.82
CA ASN A 949 -24.07 19.30 20.29
C ASN A 949 -24.15 19.19 18.76
N THR A 950 -23.00 18.96 18.13
CA THR A 950 -22.86 18.75 16.69
C THR A 950 -22.06 17.47 16.40
N VAL A 951 -22.58 16.64 15.49
CA VAL A 951 -21.81 15.61 14.79
C VAL A 951 -21.57 16.11 13.36
N THR A 952 -20.32 16.23 12.96
CA THR A 952 -19.94 16.55 11.57
C THR A 952 -19.38 15.30 10.90
N ILE A 953 -19.94 14.92 9.76
CA ILE A 953 -19.42 13.86 8.89
C ILE A 953 -18.84 14.54 7.64
N GLY A 954 -17.53 14.39 7.47
CA GLY A 954 -16.70 14.98 6.41
C GLY A 954 -15.87 13.91 5.67
N GLY A 955 -14.81 14.35 4.98
CA GLY A 955 -13.95 13.50 4.14
C GLY A 955 -14.38 13.48 2.67
N SER A 956 -13.42 13.25 1.76
CA SER A 956 -13.58 13.33 0.30
C SER A 956 -14.19 12.08 -0.36
N GLU A 957 -14.60 11.09 0.43
CA GLU A 957 -15.06 9.78 -0.05
C GLU A 957 -16.40 9.37 0.61
N THR A 958 -16.83 8.11 0.37
CA THR A 958 -18.11 7.61 0.86
C THR A 958 -18.02 7.06 2.28
N GLN A 959 -18.68 7.74 3.21
CA GLN A 959 -18.95 7.28 4.58
C GLN A 959 -20.23 6.44 4.61
N ARG A 960 -20.22 5.35 5.35
CA ARG A 960 -21.29 4.33 5.32
C ARG A 960 -21.95 4.16 6.68
N ILE A 961 -23.27 4.21 6.73
CA ILE A 961 -24.05 3.75 7.88
C ILE A 961 -24.18 2.23 7.82
N THR A 962 -23.62 1.51 8.80
CA THR A 962 -23.53 0.03 8.80
C THR A 962 -24.51 -0.69 9.72
N ASN A 963 -25.29 0.02 10.54
CA ASN A 963 -26.33 -0.55 11.40
C ASN A 963 -27.44 0.49 11.70
N GLN A 964 -28.27 0.27 12.73
CA GLN A 964 -29.05 1.33 13.35
C GLN A 964 -28.10 2.32 14.05
N THR A 965 -28.05 3.54 13.54
CA THR A 965 -27.21 4.63 14.07
C THR A 965 -28.10 5.72 14.67
N VAL A 966 -27.76 6.18 15.86
CA VAL A 966 -28.48 7.24 16.58
C VAL A 966 -27.52 8.40 16.85
N ILE A 967 -27.91 9.60 16.44
CA ILE A 967 -27.23 10.86 16.75
C ILE A 967 -28.11 11.62 17.73
N ASN A 968 -27.66 11.78 18.96
CA ASN A 968 -28.26 12.63 19.98
C ASN A 968 -27.59 14.01 19.91
N GLY A 969 -28.02 14.81 18.95
CA GLY A 969 -27.39 16.06 18.55
C GLY A 969 -27.83 16.48 17.15
N SER A 970 -27.31 17.60 16.66
CA SER A 970 -27.46 17.99 15.25
C SER A 970 -26.42 17.30 14.37
N LEU A 971 -26.78 16.91 13.14
CA LEU A 971 -25.87 16.33 12.14
C LEU A 971 -25.55 17.36 11.04
N VAL A 972 -24.26 17.48 10.70
CA VAL A 972 -23.75 18.21 9.53
C VAL A 972 -23.06 17.23 8.59
N VAL A 973 -23.40 17.24 7.30
CA VAL A 973 -22.69 16.52 6.23
C VAL A 973 -21.94 17.55 5.37
N ALA A 974 -20.61 17.42 5.25
CA ALA A 974 -19.75 18.37 4.55
C ALA A 974 -19.86 18.28 3.02
N GLU A 975 -19.41 19.31 2.29
CA GLU A 975 -19.65 19.48 0.84
C GLU A 975 -19.10 18.34 -0.03
N ASP A 976 -17.89 17.86 0.23
CA ASP A 976 -17.24 16.80 -0.57
C ASP A 976 -17.59 15.37 -0.13
N THR A 977 -18.53 15.21 0.81
CA THR A 977 -18.79 13.93 1.49
C THR A 977 -20.02 13.22 0.95
N ILE A 978 -19.90 11.90 0.76
CA ILE A 978 -21.04 11.02 0.43
C ILE A 978 -21.40 10.21 1.68
N LEU A 979 -22.65 10.27 2.13
CA LEU A 979 -23.18 9.46 3.24
C LEU A 979 -24.20 8.44 2.69
N ASP A 980 -23.88 7.14 2.80
CA ASP A 980 -24.72 6.04 2.32
C ASP A 980 -25.12 5.01 3.40
N ASN A 981 -25.91 4.00 3.00
CA ASN A 981 -26.29 2.86 3.84
C ASN A 981 -25.68 1.54 3.33
N ALA A 982 -24.87 0.85 4.15
CA ALA A 982 -24.15 -0.33 3.67
C ALA A 982 -25.03 -1.54 3.28
N SER A 983 -26.29 -1.62 3.75
CA SER A 983 -27.20 -2.75 3.46
C SER A 983 -28.68 -2.34 3.35
N ARG A 984 -29.53 -3.31 3.00
CA ARG A 984 -30.90 -3.11 2.49
C ARG A 984 -31.88 -2.39 3.43
N TYR A 985 -31.63 -2.38 4.74
CA TYR A 985 -32.55 -1.86 5.76
C TYR A 985 -31.81 -1.24 6.96
N TYR A 986 -31.21 -0.06 6.79
CA TYR A 986 -30.60 0.68 7.91
C TYR A 986 -31.35 1.97 8.22
N THR A 987 -31.20 2.41 9.48
CA THR A 987 -31.92 3.57 10.01
C THR A 987 -30.93 4.48 10.72
N LEU A 988 -30.82 5.71 10.22
CA LEU A 988 -30.15 6.81 10.89
C LEU A 988 -31.21 7.65 11.61
N THR A 989 -31.12 7.77 12.93
CA THR A 989 -31.99 8.63 13.74
C THR A 989 -31.19 9.81 14.27
N ILE A 990 -31.68 11.03 14.06
CA ILE A 990 -31.02 12.29 14.42
C ILE A 990 -31.98 13.05 15.34
N ASN A 991 -31.64 13.12 16.62
CA ASN A 991 -32.40 13.80 17.67
C ASN A 991 -31.98 15.28 17.78
N GLY A 992 -31.94 15.97 16.64
CA GLY A 992 -31.54 17.37 16.47
C GLY A 992 -31.79 17.85 15.03
N ASP A 993 -31.15 18.95 14.63
CA ASP A 993 -31.25 19.49 13.28
C ASP A 993 -30.34 18.70 12.30
N LEU A 994 -30.64 18.75 10.99
CA LEU A 994 -29.82 18.17 9.93
C LEU A 994 -29.43 19.23 8.90
N VAL A 995 -28.13 19.43 8.71
CA VAL A 995 -27.56 20.26 7.63
C VAL A 995 -26.85 19.36 6.63
N ASN A 996 -27.37 19.27 5.40
CA ASN A 996 -26.73 18.55 4.31
C ASN A 996 -26.10 19.51 3.30
N ASN A 997 -24.78 19.58 3.27
CA ASN A 997 -24.04 20.29 2.21
C ASN A 997 -23.46 19.32 1.17
N GLY A 998 -23.26 18.03 1.51
CA GLY A 998 -22.74 16.98 0.63
C GLY A 998 -23.81 16.14 -0.06
N THR A 999 -23.55 14.83 -0.19
CA THR A 999 -24.47 13.87 -0.82
C THR A 999 -24.98 12.85 0.19
N ILE A 1000 -26.30 12.75 0.39
CA ILE A 1000 -26.93 11.67 1.17
C ILE A 1000 -27.67 10.75 0.20
N GLN A 1001 -27.31 9.45 0.14
CA GLN A 1001 -27.86 8.55 -0.87
C GLN A 1001 -28.02 7.07 -0.44
N ASN A 1002 -28.83 6.33 -1.20
CA ASN A 1002 -28.81 4.86 -1.15
C ASN A 1002 -27.50 4.31 -1.76
N ARG A 1003 -26.98 3.19 -1.25
CA ARG A 1003 -25.75 2.52 -1.74
C ARG A 1003 -25.71 2.22 -3.26
N ASP A 1004 -26.86 1.95 -3.87
CA ASP A 1004 -26.95 1.69 -5.32
C ASP A 1004 -27.11 2.96 -6.18
N ASN A 1005 -26.94 4.14 -5.57
CA ASN A 1005 -27.23 5.47 -6.15
C ASN A 1005 -28.61 5.52 -6.82
N SER A 1006 -29.57 4.77 -6.28
CA SER A 1006 -30.88 4.59 -6.89
C SER A 1006 -32.04 4.84 -5.93
N THR A 1007 -33.13 5.31 -6.52
CA THR A 1007 -34.45 5.41 -5.90
C THR A 1007 -35.22 4.08 -6.00
N SER A 1008 -34.53 2.94 -6.10
CA SER A 1008 -35.12 1.60 -6.11
C SER A 1008 -35.43 1.08 -4.71
N SER A 1009 -36.47 0.25 -4.62
CA SER A 1009 -36.91 -0.37 -3.36
C SER A 1009 -35.93 -1.40 -2.76
N SER A 1010 -34.85 -1.74 -3.48
CA SER A 1010 -33.85 -2.75 -3.15
C SER A 1010 -32.97 -2.38 -1.95
N TYR A 1011 -32.66 -1.09 -1.80
CA TYR A 1011 -31.93 -0.52 -0.67
C TYR A 1011 -32.75 0.61 -0.06
N ARG A 1012 -32.89 0.62 1.27
CA ARG A 1012 -33.69 1.60 1.98
C ARG A 1012 -32.87 2.21 3.11
N PHE A 1013 -32.34 3.38 2.85
CA PHE A 1013 -31.80 4.25 3.89
C PHE A 1013 -32.96 5.01 4.55
N TYR A 1014 -33.35 4.59 5.76
CA TYR A 1014 -34.34 5.31 6.55
C TYR A 1014 -33.64 6.41 7.34
N ILE A 1015 -34.02 7.67 7.12
CA ILE A 1015 -33.52 8.80 7.90
C ILE A 1015 -34.68 9.35 8.71
N ASN A 1016 -34.53 9.35 10.04
CA ASN A 1016 -35.46 9.90 11.02
C ASN A 1016 -34.84 11.16 11.63
N VAL A 1017 -35.33 12.36 11.28
CA VAL A 1017 -34.85 13.62 11.89
C VAL A 1017 -35.85 14.12 12.92
N SER A 1018 -35.38 14.69 14.04
CA SER A 1018 -36.24 15.25 15.09
C SER A 1018 -36.38 16.78 15.08
N GLY A 1019 -35.42 17.50 14.47
CA GLY A 1019 -35.40 18.96 14.32
C GLY A 1019 -35.68 19.44 12.90
N ASN A 1020 -35.09 20.59 12.54
CA ASN A 1020 -35.17 21.22 11.23
C ASN A 1020 -34.23 20.55 10.22
N ILE A 1021 -34.45 20.80 8.93
CA ILE A 1021 -33.59 20.30 7.84
C ILE A 1021 -33.18 21.45 6.91
N THR A 1022 -31.88 21.63 6.72
CA THR A 1022 -31.29 22.53 5.73
C THR A 1022 -30.58 21.70 4.66
N ASN A 1023 -31.07 21.71 3.41
CA ASN A 1023 -30.52 20.92 2.30
C ASN A 1023 -29.89 21.82 1.22
N ASN A 1024 -28.57 21.96 1.25
CA ASN A 1024 -27.77 22.69 0.27
C ASN A 1024 -27.12 21.76 -0.76
N GLY A 1025 -26.94 20.48 -0.40
CA GLY A 1025 -26.33 19.44 -1.23
C GLY A 1025 -27.33 18.48 -1.90
N VAL A 1026 -26.84 17.31 -2.30
CA VAL A 1026 -27.61 16.27 -3.00
C VAL A 1026 -28.27 15.32 -2.01
N TRP A 1027 -29.53 14.96 -2.26
CA TRP A 1027 -30.24 13.94 -1.48
C TRP A 1027 -30.96 12.97 -2.44
N ARG A 1028 -30.59 11.68 -2.46
CA ARG A 1028 -31.18 10.64 -3.34
C ARG A 1028 -31.50 9.34 -2.59
N ASN A 1029 -32.71 9.21 -2.05
CA ASN A 1029 -33.07 8.08 -1.18
C ASN A 1029 -34.43 7.47 -1.53
N TYR A 1030 -34.62 6.18 -1.24
CA TYR A 1030 -35.94 5.56 -1.46
C TYR A 1030 -37.02 6.09 -0.49
N GLN A 1031 -36.67 6.33 0.79
CA GLN A 1031 -37.65 6.72 1.81
C GLN A 1031 -37.08 7.65 2.89
N LEU A 1032 -37.74 8.80 3.09
CA LEU A 1032 -37.50 9.74 4.19
C LEU A 1032 -38.66 9.68 5.20
N ALA A 1033 -38.37 9.70 6.50
CA ALA A 1033 -39.37 9.70 7.56
C ALA A 1033 -39.12 10.83 8.57
N LEU A 1034 -40.04 11.79 8.65
CA LEU A 1034 -39.96 12.89 9.61
C LEU A 1034 -40.83 12.55 10.80
N ILE A 1035 -40.18 12.31 11.95
CA ILE A 1035 -40.81 11.75 13.15
C ILE A 1035 -40.52 12.64 14.36
N GLY A 1036 -41.55 13.18 15.00
CA GLY A 1036 -41.51 13.83 16.31
C GLY A 1036 -42.80 14.53 16.66
N THR A 1037 -42.73 15.58 17.47
CA THR A 1037 -43.89 16.15 18.18
C THR A 1037 -44.13 17.65 17.98
N ASP A 1038 -43.21 18.36 17.33
CA ASP A 1038 -43.19 19.82 17.25
C ASP A 1038 -43.12 20.32 15.80
N ALA A 1039 -43.41 21.61 15.59
CA ALA A 1039 -43.42 22.22 14.27
C ALA A 1039 -41.99 22.46 13.74
N ARG A 1040 -41.73 22.05 12.49
CA ARG A 1040 -40.39 22.06 11.87
C ARG A 1040 -40.35 22.84 10.57
N ALA A 1041 -39.17 23.35 10.22
CA ALA A 1041 -38.87 23.90 8.90
C ALA A 1041 -37.99 22.95 8.07
N ILE A 1042 -38.27 22.88 6.77
CA ILE A 1042 -37.31 22.44 5.74
C ILE A 1042 -36.96 23.65 4.89
N GLU A 1043 -35.67 23.91 4.71
CA GLU A 1043 -35.13 24.96 3.85
C GLU A 1043 -33.89 24.48 3.09
N GLY A 1044 -33.37 25.29 2.18
CA GLY A 1044 -32.16 24.99 1.41
C GLY A 1044 -32.22 25.48 -0.04
N SER A 1045 -31.13 25.26 -0.76
CA SER A 1045 -30.97 25.59 -2.18
C SER A 1045 -31.21 24.42 -3.13
N ALA A 1046 -31.23 23.18 -2.63
CA ALA A 1046 -31.23 21.96 -3.43
C ALA A 1046 -32.45 21.05 -3.17
N ALA A 1047 -32.82 20.27 -4.19
CA ALA A 1047 -33.97 19.36 -4.18
C ALA A 1047 -33.74 18.11 -3.31
N ILE A 1048 -34.84 17.56 -2.78
CA ILE A 1048 -34.86 16.30 -2.03
C ILE A 1048 -35.47 15.21 -2.93
N ASP A 1049 -34.61 14.43 -3.57
CA ASP A 1049 -35.02 13.32 -4.45
C ASP A 1049 -35.32 12.07 -3.61
N ALA A 1050 -36.54 12.01 -3.08
CA ALA A 1050 -37.03 10.92 -2.24
C ALA A 1050 -38.32 10.31 -2.79
N THR A 1051 -38.33 8.99 -3.07
CA THR A 1051 -39.50 8.31 -3.66
C THR A 1051 -40.72 8.33 -2.73
N TYR A 1052 -40.49 8.19 -1.42
CA TYR A 1052 -41.51 8.23 -0.37
C TYR A 1052 -41.07 9.17 0.76
N VAL A 1053 -41.83 10.23 1.00
CA VAL A 1053 -41.65 11.13 2.15
C VAL A 1053 -42.81 10.92 3.10
N LYS A 1054 -42.54 10.42 4.31
CA LYS A 1054 -43.53 10.27 5.38
C LYS A 1054 -43.35 11.36 6.43
N ILE A 1055 -44.43 12.04 6.79
CA ILE A 1055 -44.47 13.12 7.78
C ILE A 1055 -45.43 12.72 8.89
N ALA A 1056 -44.98 12.77 10.15
CA ALA A 1056 -45.79 12.39 11.33
C ALA A 1056 -46.21 13.59 12.20
N ASP A 1057 -45.74 14.80 11.89
CA ASP A 1057 -45.93 16.05 12.63
C ASP A 1057 -46.32 17.22 11.70
N ASN A 1058 -46.43 18.43 12.27
CA ASN A 1058 -46.70 19.64 11.50
C ASN A 1058 -45.39 20.14 10.86
N LEU A 1059 -45.40 20.35 9.54
CA LEU A 1059 -44.20 20.68 8.78
C LEU A 1059 -44.40 21.94 7.95
N GLU A 1060 -43.40 22.80 7.91
CA GLU A 1060 -43.31 23.98 7.03
C GLU A 1060 -42.16 23.79 6.03
N ILE A 1061 -42.42 23.94 4.74
CA ILE A 1061 -41.42 23.90 3.67
C ILE A 1061 -41.22 25.32 3.14
N ALA A 1062 -40.02 25.86 3.36
CA ALA A 1062 -39.61 27.20 2.95
C ALA A 1062 -38.66 27.16 1.75
N ASN A 1063 -38.66 28.25 0.96
CA ASN A 1063 -37.79 28.44 -0.22
C ASN A 1063 -37.96 27.34 -1.29
N SER A 1064 -37.03 27.30 -2.27
CA SER A 1064 -37.15 26.53 -3.52
C SER A 1064 -36.90 25.02 -3.39
N VAL A 1065 -37.18 24.42 -2.23
CA VAL A 1065 -37.00 22.97 -2.02
C VAL A 1065 -38.05 22.20 -2.83
N GLU A 1066 -37.58 21.38 -3.76
CA GLU A 1066 -38.41 20.54 -4.63
C GLU A 1066 -38.38 19.07 -4.19
N PHE A 1067 -39.54 18.41 -4.21
CA PHE A 1067 -39.69 16.97 -3.97
C PHE A 1067 -40.07 16.25 -5.27
N SER A 1068 -39.40 15.13 -5.57
CA SER A 1068 -39.61 14.35 -6.79
C SER A 1068 -40.64 13.21 -6.67
N GLY A 1069 -40.95 12.79 -5.44
CA GLY A 1069 -41.73 11.59 -5.15
C GLY A 1069 -43.03 11.82 -4.38
N PHE A 1070 -43.51 10.77 -3.70
CA PHE A 1070 -44.81 10.74 -3.05
C PHE A 1070 -44.75 11.25 -1.60
N ILE A 1071 -45.62 12.20 -1.25
CA ILE A 1071 -45.73 12.73 0.11
C ILE A 1071 -46.92 12.10 0.84
N PHE A 1072 -46.66 11.60 2.06
CA PHE A 1072 -47.64 10.98 2.95
C PHE A 1072 -47.64 11.67 4.31
N PHE A 1073 -48.80 12.13 4.80
CA PHE A 1073 -48.92 12.76 6.11
C PHE A 1073 -50.24 12.46 6.82
N ASP A 1074 -50.17 12.06 8.09
CA ASP A 1074 -51.33 11.55 8.85
C ASP A 1074 -51.69 12.49 10.01
N ASN A 1075 -52.92 13.01 10.03
CA ASN A 1075 -53.51 13.86 11.08
C ASN A 1075 -52.79 15.18 11.40
N THR A 1076 -51.94 15.70 10.49
CA THR A 1076 -51.14 16.92 10.72
C THR A 1076 -51.41 18.01 9.68
N THR A 1077 -50.77 19.18 9.82
CA THR A 1077 -50.77 20.26 8.81
C THR A 1077 -49.43 20.32 8.11
N LEU A 1078 -49.44 20.14 6.78
CA LEU A 1078 -48.29 20.40 5.91
C LEU A 1078 -48.45 21.80 5.29
N THR A 1079 -47.52 22.72 5.58
CA THR A 1079 -47.51 24.08 5.02
C THR A 1079 -46.38 24.22 4.01
N ILE A 1080 -46.66 24.76 2.81
CA ILE A 1080 -45.68 24.92 1.74
C ILE A 1080 -45.66 26.38 1.26
N ASN A 1081 -44.47 26.98 1.29
CA ASN A 1081 -44.21 28.38 0.97
C ASN A 1081 -43.39 28.55 -0.34
N SER A 1082 -43.21 27.48 -1.12
CA SER A 1082 -42.45 27.45 -2.39
C SER A 1082 -43.34 27.71 -3.62
N PRO A 1083 -42.84 28.38 -4.68
CA PRO A 1083 -43.54 28.48 -5.98
C PRO A 1083 -43.45 27.20 -6.83
N ASN A 1084 -42.44 26.34 -6.59
CA ASN A 1084 -42.17 25.10 -7.33
C ASN A 1084 -42.30 23.93 -6.36
N ILE A 1085 -43.45 23.26 -6.37
CA ILE A 1085 -43.87 22.44 -5.23
C ILE A 1085 -43.56 20.94 -5.41
N ILE A 1086 -43.91 20.35 -6.56
CA ILE A 1086 -43.60 18.94 -6.90
C ILE A 1086 -43.48 18.86 -8.43
N SER A 1087 -42.31 18.52 -8.99
CA SER A 1087 -42.29 17.84 -10.30
C SER A 1087 -42.48 16.35 -10.07
N GLY A 1088 -43.54 15.78 -10.65
CA GLY A 1088 -43.95 14.39 -10.41
C GLY A 1088 -43.07 13.35 -11.10
N GLY A 1089 -41.76 13.40 -10.87
CA GLY A 1089 -40.73 12.53 -11.44
C GLY A 1089 -40.85 12.35 -12.97
N ALA A 1090 -40.39 11.18 -13.44
CA ALA A 1090 -40.50 10.79 -14.85
C ALA A 1090 -41.95 10.53 -15.33
N THR A 1091 -42.95 10.63 -14.44
CA THR A 1091 -44.36 10.32 -14.72
C THR A 1091 -45.27 11.55 -14.86
N GLY A 1092 -44.80 12.75 -14.50
CA GLY A 1092 -45.52 14.00 -14.72
C GLY A 1092 -46.74 14.24 -13.81
N THR A 1093 -46.87 13.56 -12.67
CA THR A 1093 -47.96 13.77 -11.70
C THR A 1093 -47.47 13.67 -10.26
N GLY A 1094 -47.54 14.79 -9.53
CA GLY A 1094 -47.31 14.79 -8.08
C GLY A 1094 -48.55 14.30 -7.34
N ILE A 1095 -48.39 13.33 -6.42
CA ILE A 1095 -49.49 12.80 -5.60
C ILE A 1095 -49.18 12.98 -4.11
N VAL A 1096 -50.08 13.67 -3.43
CA VAL A 1096 -50.03 13.91 -1.97
C VAL A 1096 -51.17 13.11 -1.31
N ASN A 1097 -50.86 12.25 -0.34
CA ASN A 1097 -51.85 11.40 0.33
C ASN A 1097 -51.83 11.62 1.85
N GLY A 1098 -52.98 11.50 2.51
CA GLY A 1098 -53.01 11.70 3.96
C GLY A 1098 -54.39 11.91 4.56
N THR A 1099 -54.43 12.06 5.89
CA THR A 1099 -55.65 12.38 6.66
C THR A 1099 -55.65 13.80 7.24
N GLY A 1100 -54.60 14.58 6.96
CA GLY A 1100 -54.40 15.93 7.49
C GLY A 1100 -54.87 17.08 6.59
N LEU A 1101 -54.36 18.28 6.87
CA LEU A 1101 -54.57 19.50 6.09
C LEU A 1101 -53.31 19.86 5.27
N LEU A 1102 -53.47 20.10 3.96
CA LEU A 1102 -52.42 20.75 3.16
C LEU A 1102 -52.69 22.26 3.08
N ARG A 1103 -51.70 23.08 3.42
CA ARG A 1103 -51.74 24.54 3.29
C ARG A 1103 -50.66 25.04 2.33
N LEU A 1104 -51.04 25.86 1.37
CA LEU A 1104 -50.14 26.56 0.46
C LEU A 1104 -50.19 28.06 0.75
N THR A 1105 -49.05 28.75 0.73
CA THR A 1105 -48.97 30.19 1.06
C THR A 1105 -48.32 31.04 -0.05
N GLY A 1106 -47.63 30.42 -1.02
CA GLY A 1106 -46.92 31.03 -2.14
C GLY A 1106 -47.68 31.01 -3.48
N ASP A 1107 -47.01 31.45 -4.55
CA ASP A 1107 -47.48 31.31 -5.93
C ASP A 1107 -47.66 29.82 -6.30
N ILE A 1108 -48.64 29.50 -7.15
CA ILE A 1108 -48.90 28.13 -7.63
C ILE A 1108 -48.90 28.14 -9.16
N GLN A 1109 -47.72 27.87 -9.75
CA GLN A 1109 -47.54 27.73 -11.20
C GLN A 1109 -47.34 26.27 -11.59
N SER A 1110 -48.42 25.47 -11.50
CA SER A 1110 -48.34 24.04 -11.81
C SER A 1110 -48.29 23.78 -13.32
N SER A 1111 -47.11 23.38 -13.80
CA SER A 1111 -46.89 22.88 -15.18
C SER A 1111 -47.38 21.43 -15.37
N SER A 1112 -47.68 20.74 -14.27
CA SER A 1112 -48.17 19.36 -14.18
C SER A 1112 -49.38 19.27 -13.24
N ASN A 1113 -50.19 18.22 -13.36
CA ASN A 1113 -51.39 18.07 -12.52
C ASN A 1113 -50.99 17.80 -11.07
N LEU A 1114 -51.44 18.65 -10.14
CA LEU A 1114 -51.31 18.39 -8.70
C LEU A 1114 -52.59 17.71 -8.20
N SER A 1115 -52.45 16.53 -7.60
CA SER A 1115 -53.58 15.76 -7.08
C SER A 1115 -53.28 15.20 -5.70
N GLY A 1116 -54.31 15.01 -4.88
CA GLY A 1116 -54.13 14.38 -3.59
C GLY A 1116 -55.38 13.77 -2.97
N ASN A 1117 -55.19 12.60 -2.37
CA ASN A 1117 -56.20 11.95 -1.52
C ASN A 1117 -56.02 12.44 -0.08
N ILE A 1118 -56.47 13.67 0.16
CA ILE A 1118 -56.48 14.34 1.47
C ILE A 1118 -57.86 15.00 1.71
N PRO A 1119 -58.27 15.20 2.98
CA PRO A 1119 -59.55 15.86 3.31
C PRO A 1119 -59.70 17.30 2.79
N GLU A 1120 -58.69 18.15 2.93
CA GLU A 1120 -58.79 19.58 2.59
C GLU A 1120 -57.45 20.15 2.09
N LEU A 1121 -57.52 20.95 1.02
CA LEU A 1121 -56.48 21.87 0.59
C LEU A 1121 -56.86 23.30 0.97
N GLN A 1122 -56.02 24.02 1.71
CA GLN A 1122 -56.10 25.46 1.93
C GLN A 1122 -55.04 26.21 1.11
N ILE A 1123 -55.44 27.27 0.41
CA ILE A 1123 -54.54 28.23 -0.24
C ILE A 1123 -54.72 29.58 0.43
N THR A 1124 -53.62 30.16 0.90
CA THR A 1124 -53.56 31.36 1.75
C THR A 1124 -52.45 32.29 1.27
N GLY A 1125 -52.22 33.43 1.95
CA GLY A 1125 -51.22 34.43 1.54
C GLY A 1125 -51.84 35.64 0.83
N THR A 1126 -51.00 36.46 0.20
CA THR A 1126 -51.38 37.75 -0.41
C THR A 1126 -50.83 37.84 -1.84
N ASP A 1127 -51.62 38.34 -2.79
CA ASP A 1127 -51.22 38.58 -4.19
C ASP A 1127 -50.80 37.33 -5.02
N GLN A 1128 -51.11 36.11 -4.56
CA GLN A 1128 -50.66 34.86 -5.22
C GLN A 1128 -51.41 34.55 -6.53
N ASN A 1129 -50.71 33.91 -7.45
CA ASN A 1129 -51.21 33.41 -8.73
C ASN A 1129 -51.42 31.90 -8.64
N ILE A 1130 -52.66 31.45 -8.83
CA ILE A 1130 -53.08 30.05 -8.75
C ILE A 1130 -53.40 29.57 -10.17
N SER A 1131 -52.64 28.61 -10.68
CA SER A 1131 -52.73 28.18 -12.08
C SER A 1131 -52.39 26.69 -12.29
N GLY A 1132 -53.03 26.10 -13.29
CA GLY A 1132 -52.85 24.70 -13.71
C GLY A 1132 -54.05 23.82 -13.33
N SER A 1133 -53.81 22.57 -12.90
CA SER A 1133 -54.88 21.62 -12.59
C SER A 1133 -54.73 21.01 -11.19
N LEU A 1134 -55.70 21.28 -10.31
CA LEU A 1134 -55.73 20.83 -8.92
C LEU A 1134 -56.86 19.82 -8.70
N THR A 1135 -56.60 18.69 -8.03
CA THR A 1135 -57.61 17.64 -7.73
C THR A 1135 -57.53 17.16 -6.29
N PHE A 1136 -58.53 17.49 -5.46
CA PHE A 1136 -58.55 17.25 -4.00
C PHE A 1136 -59.96 16.97 -3.50
N SER A 1137 -60.16 16.51 -2.26
CA SER A 1137 -61.51 16.26 -1.72
C SER A 1137 -62.31 17.55 -1.54
N ASP A 1138 -61.72 18.57 -0.91
CA ASP A 1138 -62.23 19.93 -0.82
C ASP A 1138 -61.07 20.93 -1.00
N ILE A 1139 -61.36 22.10 -1.59
CA ILE A 1139 -60.39 23.17 -1.84
C ILE A 1139 -60.91 24.47 -1.23
N ARG A 1140 -60.10 25.18 -0.44
CA ARG A 1140 -60.42 26.51 0.11
C ARG A 1140 -59.34 27.53 -0.26
N ILE A 1141 -59.72 28.56 -1.01
CA ILE A 1141 -58.87 29.70 -1.36
C ILE A 1141 -59.24 30.85 -0.42
N LEU A 1142 -58.41 31.12 0.59
CA LEU A 1142 -58.70 32.01 1.71
C LEU A 1142 -57.73 33.21 1.84
N GLY A 1143 -56.76 33.34 0.91
CA GLY A 1143 -55.82 34.46 0.86
C GLY A 1143 -56.45 35.79 0.45
N THR A 1144 -55.64 36.83 0.22
CA THR A 1144 -56.08 38.14 -0.30
C THR A 1144 -55.52 38.39 -1.71
N ARG A 1145 -56.28 39.09 -2.56
CA ARG A 1145 -55.89 39.50 -3.92
C ARG A 1145 -55.33 38.39 -4.83
N GLN A 1146 -55.86 37.18 -4.72
CA GLN A 1146 -55.43 36.00 -5.46
C GLN A 1146 -55.89 36.06 -6.93
N ASN A 1147 -55.04 35.62 -7.87
CA ASN A 1147 -55.39 35.45 -9.29
C ASN A 1147 -55.58 33.95 -9.60
N ILE A 1148 -56.81 33.50 -9.84
CA ILE A 1148 -57.18 32.08 -10.00
C ILE A 1148 -57.37 31.76 -11.49
N SER A 1149 -56.85 30.61 -11.94
CA SER A 1149 -56.98 30.11 -13.32
C SER A 1149 -56.86 28.58 -13.40
N GLY A 1150 -57.35 27.98 -14.48
CA GLY A 1150 -57.17 26.55 -14.77
C GLY A 1150 -58.30 25.65 -14.28
N THR A 1151 -58.01 24.39 -13.94
CA THR A 1151 -59.03 23.39 -13.57
C THR A 1151 -58.93 23.03 -12.09
N LEU A 1152 -60.02 23.19 -11.34
CA LEU A 1152 -60.12 22.81 -9.93
C LEU A 1152 -61.15 21.67 -9.81
N THR A 1153 -60.76 20.51 -9.33
CA THR A 1153 -61.64 19.35 -9.15
C THR A 1153 -61.74 19.00 -7.66
N ALA A 1154 -62.95 19.11 -7.11
CA ALA A 1154 -63.24 18.86 -5.69
C ALA A 1154 -64.74 18.63 -5.45
N ASN A 1155 -65.12 18.14 -4.27
CA ASN A 1155 -66.53 18.15 -3.85
C ASN A 1155 -67.01 19.60 -3.70
N THR A 1156 -66.24 20.41 -2.96
CA THR A 1156 -66.47 21.84 -2.77
C THR A 1156 -65.19 22.64 -3.04
N VAL A 1157 -65.32 23.69 -3.85
CA VAL A 1157 -64.34 24.78 -3.92
C VAL A 1157 -64.92 25.98 -3.18
N THR A 1158 -64.27 26.43 -2.11
CA THR A 1158 -64.63 27.66 -1.39
C THR A 1158 -63.67 28.78 -1.75
N ILE A 1159 -64.18 29.91 -2.25
CA ILE A 1159 -63.40 31.13 -2.46
C ILE A 1159 -63.82 32.14 -1.38
N GLY A 1160 -62.87 32.50 -0.53
CA GLY A 1160 -62.99 33.37 0.63
C GLY A 1160 -61.98 34.52 0.63
N GLY A 1161 -61.76 35.13 1.79
CA GLY A 1161 -60.86 36.28 1.98
C GLY A 1161 -61.58 37.63 1.90
N SER A 1162 -61.04 38.64 2.58
CA SER A 1162 -61.67 39.97 2.80
C SER A 1162 -61.39 41.01 1.70
N GLU A 1163 -60.82 40.59 0.56
CA GLU A 1163 -60.46 41.46 -0.56
C GLU A 1163 -60.87 40.82 -1.90
N THR A 1164 -60.66 41.54 -3.01
CA THR A 1164 -61.02 41.08 -4.35
C THR A 1164 -60.14 39.94 -4.85
N GLN A 1165 -60.73 38.75 -5.00
CA GLN A 1165 -60.17 37.63 -5.74
C GLN A 1165 -60.48 37.77 -7.23
N ARG A 1166 -59.55 37.35 -8.10
CA ARG A 1166 -59.65 37.54 -9.54
C ARG A 1166 -59.69 36.21 -10.27
N ILE A 1167 -60.71 35.97 -11.09
CA ILE A 1167 -60.66 34.92 -12.11
C ILE A 1167 -59.87 35.44 -13.31
N THR A 1168 -58.94 34.62 -13.80
CA THR A 1168 -58.07 34.86 -14.95
C THR A 1168 -58.05 33.61 -15.83
N ASN A 1169 -57.88 33.78 -17.14
CA ASN A 1169 -57.89 32.70 -18.13
C ASN A 1169 -59.19 31.83 -18.07
N GLN A 1170 -59.28 30.78 -18.90
CA GLN A 1170 -60.42 29.85 -18.79
C GLN A 1170 -60.30 29.07 -17.48
N THR A 1171 -61.35 29.13 -16.66
CA THR A 1171 -61.39 28.45 -15.35
C THR A 1171 -62.54 27.45 -15.32
N VAL A 1172 -62.25 26.23 -14.89
CA VAL A 1172 -63.22 25.12 -14.77
C VAL A 1172 -63.19 24.61 -13.33
N ILE A 1173 -64.37 24.51 -12.72
CA ILE A 1173 -64.58 23.90 -11.40
C ILE A 1173 -65.40 22.63 -11.63
N ASN A 1174 -64.76 21.48 -11.42
CA ASN A 1174 -65.41 20.17 -11.39
C ASN A 1174 -65.83 19.88 -9.96
N GLY A 1175 -66.95 20.46 -9.54
CA GLY A 1175 -67.40 20.50 -8.15
C GLY A 1175 -68.40 21.62 -7.90
N SER A 1176 -68.86 21.74 -6.66
CA SER A 1176 -69.67 22.88 -6.23
C SER A 1176 -68.78 24.08 -5.85
N LEU A 1177 -69.17 25.30 -6.22
CA LEU A 1177 -68.47 26.54 -5.85
C LEU A 1177 -69.22 27.27 -4.73
N VAL A 1178 -68.50 27.67 -3.67
CA VAL A 1178 -68.99 28.55 -2.61
C VAL A 1178 -68.18 29.85 -2.60
N VAL A 1179 -68.84 31.00 -2.65
CA VAL A 1179 -68.22 32.33 -2.47
C VAL A 1179 -68.63 32.89 -1.10
N ALA A 1180 -67.66 33.19 -0.24
CA ALA A 1180 -67.91 33.64 1.14
C ALA A 1180 -68.45 35.09 1.22
N GLU A 1181 -69.05 35.46 2.35
CA GLU A 1181 -69.78 36.74 2.55
C GLU A 1181 -68.93 37.99 2.30
N ASP A 1182 -67.70 38.04 2.82
CA ASP A 1182 -66.81 39.21 2.72
C ASP A 1182 -65.96 39.24 1.43
N THR A 1183 -66.24 38.34 0.47
CA THR A 1183 -65.39 38.11 -0.71
C THR A 1183 -65.95 38.74 -1.97
N ILE A 1184 -65.08 39.39 -2.75
CA ILE A 1184 -65.40 39.89 -4.09
C ILE A 1184 -64.72 38.99 -5.13
N LEU A 1185 -65.49 38.25 -5.92
CA LEU A 1185 -65.01 37.46 -7.05
C LEU A 1185 -65.17 38.25 -8.35
N ASP A 1186 -64.05 38.73 -8.88
CA ASP A 1186 -63.99 39.63 -10.04
C ASP A 1186 -63.43 38.91 -11.28
N ASN A 1187 -64.03 39.13 -12.45
CA ASN A 1187 -63.41 38.73 -13.72
C ASN A 1187 -62.38 39.77 -14.16
N ALA A 1188 -61.09 39.47 -14.02
CA ALA A 1188 -60.02 40.39 -14.32
C ALA A 1188 -59.76 40.62 -15.83
N SER A 1189 -60.44 39.90 -16.73
CA SER A 1189 -60.01 39.76 -18.13
C SER A 1189 -61.17 39.91 -19.15
N ARG A 1190 -60.86 40.35 -20.39
CA ARG A 1190 -61.86 40.96 -21.29
C ARG A 1190 -63.03 40.06 -21.75
N TYR A 1191 -62.81 38.77 -21.97
CA TYR A 1191 -63.84 37.82 -22.42
C TYR A 1191 -63.61 36.45 -21.79
N TYR A 1192 -64.28 36.13 -20.69
CA TYR A 1192 -63.98 34.90 -19.94
C TYR A 1192 -65.19 34.14 -19.43
N THR A 1193 -65.04 32.82 -19.45
CA THR A 1193 -66.03 31.85 -18.98
C THR A 1193 -65.47 31.11 -17.78
N LEU A 1194 -66.15 31.22 -16.65
CA LEU A 1194 -66.03 30.30 -15.52
C LEU A 1194 -67.05 29.18 -15.71
N THR A 1195 -66.61 27.92 -15.73
CA THR A 1195 -67.50 26.75 -15.81
C THR A 1195 -67.54 26.05 -14.45
N ILE A 1196 -68.73 25.73 -13.95
CA ILE A 1196 -68.97 25.08 -12.66
C ILE A 1196 -69.85 23.85 -12.91
N ASN A 1197 -69.25 22.67 -12.79
CA ASN A 1197 -69.92 21.38 -12.99
C ASN A 1197 -70.48 20.86 -11.65
N GLY A 1198 -71.30 21.68 -11.00
CA GLY A 1198 -71.86 21.46 -9.66
C GLY A 1198 -72.77 22.63 -9.23
N ASP A 1199 -73.10 22.70 -7.94
CA ASP A 1199 -73.92 23.78 -7.38
C ASP A 1199 -73.07 25.07 -7.18
N LEU A 1200 -73.71 26.24 -7.23
CA LEU A 1200 -73.09 27.53 -6.92
C LEU A 1200 -73.81 28.20 -5.73
N VAL A 1201 -73.09 28.40 -4.63
CA VAL A 1201 -73.55 29.19 -3.47
C VAL A 1201 -72.80 30.52 -3.43
N ASN A 1202 -73.46 31.62 -3.78
CA ASN A 1202 -72.87 32.96 -3.64
C ASN A 1202 -73.40 33.66 -2.39
N ASN A 1203 -72.53 33.86 -1.40
CA ASN A 1203 -72.81 34.71 -0.24
C ASN A 1203 -72.16 36.11 -0.36
N GLY A 1204 -71.10 36.25 -1.18
CA GLY A 1204 -70.36 37.49 -1.41
C GLY A 1204 -70.77 38.27 -2.66
N THR A 1205 -69.82 38.98 -3.29
CA THR A 1205 -70.05 39.75 -4.51
C THR A 1205 -69.37 39.11 -5.73
N ILE A 1206 -70.11 38.82 -6.79
CA ILE A 1206 -69.54 38.36 -8.08
C ILE A 1206 -69.73 39.48 -9.13
N GLN A 1207 -68.65 39.95 -9.76
CA GLN A 1207 -68.68 41.14 -10.63
C GLN A 1207 -67.74 41.09 -11.86
N ASN A 1208 -67.99 41.98 -12.83
CA ASN A 1208 -66.99 42.35 -13.85
C ASN A 1208 -65.99 43.40 -13.31
N ARG A 1209 -64.79 43.43 -13.93
CA ARG A 1209 -63.74 44.41 -13.62
C ARG A 1209 -64.24 45.85 -13.60
N ASP A 1210 -63.70 46.60 -12.63
CA ASP A 1210 -63.94 48.04 -12.43
C ASP A 1210 -65.42 48.40 -12.18
N ASN A 1211 -66.26 47.45 -11.72
CA ASN A 1211 -67.71 47.60 -11.57
C ASN A 1211 -68.43 48.05 -12.86
N SER A 1212 -67.79 47.90 -14.02
CA SER A 1212 -68.30 48.51 -15.25
C SER A 1212 -69.37 47.64 -15.92
N THR A 1213 -70.46 48.26 -16.34
CA THR A 1213 -71.40 47.69 -17.33
C THR A 1213 -70.89 47.84 -18.77
N SER A 1214 -69.59 48.14 -18.92
CA SER A 1214 -68.95 48.36 -20.21
C SER A 1214 -68.81 47.08 -21.00
N SER A 1215 -68.98 47.16 -22.32
CA SER A 1215 -68.84 46.03 -23.24
C SER A 1215 -67.44 45.41 -23.32
N SER A 1216 -66.44 46.02 -22.65
CA SER A 1216 -65.01 45.68 -22.70
C SER A 1216 -64.58 44.54 -21.76
N TYR A 1217 -65.38 44.21 -20.74
CA TYR A 1217 -65.15 43.08 -19.83
C TYR A 1217 -66.44 42.29 -19.69
N ARG A 1218 -66.43 41.03 -20.14
CA ARG A 1218 -67.59 40.13 -20.06
C ARG A 1218 -67.25 38.90 -19.24
N PHE A 1219 -67.81 38.83 -18.03
CA PHE A 1219 -67.85 37.61 -17.25
C PHE A 1219 -69.04 36.76 -17.71
N TYR A 1220 -68.75 35.59 -18.25
CA TYR A 1220 -69.68 34.50 -18.49
C TYR A 1220 -69.51 33.48 -17.37
N ILE A 1221 -70.61 33.00 -16.79
CA ILE A 1221 -70.58 31.91 -15.81
C ILE A 1221 -71.54 30.84 -16.32
N ASN A 1222 -71.02 29.62 -16.45
CA ASN A 1222 -71.76 28.41 -16.83
C ASN A 1222 -71.91 27.54 -15.59
N VAL A 1223 -73.14 27.23 -15.19
CA VAL A 1223 -73.42 26.35 -14.03
C VAL A 1223 -74.31 25.19 -14.47
N SER A 1224 -73.96 23.97 -14.07
CA SER A 1224 -74.75 22.76 -14.34
C SER A 1224 -75.66 22.32 -13.20
N GLY A 1225 -75.40 22.76 -11.96
CA GLY A 1225 -76.21 22.50 -10.77
C GLY A 1225 -77.10 23.69 -10.34
N ASN A 1226 -77.56 23.64 -9.09
CA ASN A 1226 -78.40 24.67 -8.48
C ASN A 1226 -77.60 25.95 -8.18
N ILE A 1227 -78.26 27.11 -8.24
CA ILE A 1227 -77.69 28.36 -7.75
C ILE A 1227 -78.44 28.84 -6.50
N THR A 1228 -77.73 28.94 -5.39
CA THR A 1228 -78.17 29.64 -4.17
C THR A 1228 -77.47 30.99 -4.11
N ASN A 1229 -78.22 32.10 -4.11
CA ASN A 1229 -77.64 33.43 -3.99
C ASN A 1229 -78.17 34.18 -2.77
N ASN A 1230 -77.28 34.38 -1.80
CA ASN A 1230 -77.47 35.25 -0.64
C ASN A 1230 -76.75 36.61 -0.82
N GLY A 1231 -75.81 36.70 -1.76
CA GLY A 1231 -74.98 37.88 -2.03
C GLY A 1231 -75.36 38.71 -3.26
N VAL A 1232 -74.39 39.46 -3.82
CA VAL A 1232 -74.56 40.48 -4.87
C VAL A 1232 -73.97 40.04 -6.21
N TRP A 1233 -74.67 40.32 -7.32
CA TRP A 1233 -74.20 40.05 -8.69
C TRP A 1233 -74.11 41.35 -9.51
N ARG A 1234 -73.00 41.55 -10.23
CA ARG A 1234 -72.73 42.69 -11.13
C ARG A 1234 -72.02 42.24 -12.41
N ASN A 1235 -72.61 41.27 -13.10
CA ASN A 1235 -72.00 40.57 -14.23
C ASN A 1235 -72.65 40.92 -15.58
N TYR A 1236 -71.94 40.68 -16.68
CA TYR A 1236 -72.47 40.96 -18.04
C TYR A 1236 -73.47 39.91 -18.50
N GLN A 1237 -73.20 38.62 -18.27
CA GLN A 1237 -74.09 37.53 -18.69
C GLN A 1237 -73.90 36.28 -17.81
N LEU A 1238 -75.00 35.73 -17.28
CA LEU A 1238 -75.05 34.40 -16.65
C LEU A 1238 -75.69 33.41 -17.63
N ALA A 1239 -75.14 32.20 -17.74
CA ALA A 1239 -75.70 31.11 -18.54
C ALA A 1239 -75.90 29.87 -17.67
N LEU A 1240 -77.13 29.41 -17.57
CA LEU A 1240 -77.44 28.11 -16.96
C LEU A 1240 -77.30 27.05 -18.05
N ILE A 1241 -76.39 26.09 -17.87
CA ILE A 1241 -76.10 25.04 -18.85
C ILE A 1241 -76.29 23.69 -18.17
N GLY A 1242 -77.55 23.31 -18.05
CA GLY A 1242 -78.02 22.06 -17.46
C GLY A 1242 -79.47 21.79 -17.89
N THR A 1243 -79.97 20.61 -17.53
CA THR A 1243 -81.38 20.20 -17.67
C THR A 1243 -82.12 20.31 -16.35
#